data_AF-A0A945NSV3-F1
#
_entry.id   AF-A0A945NSV3-F1
#
_cell.length_a   1.000
_cell.length_b   1.000
_cell.length_c   1.000
_cell.angle_alpha   90.00
_cell.angle_beta   90.00
_cell.angle_gamma   90.00
#
_symmetry.space_group_name_H-M   'P 1'
#
loop_
_entity.id
_entity.type
_entity.pdbx_description
1 polymer ?
#
loop_
_entity_poly.entity_id
_entity_poly.type
_entity_poly.pdbx_seq_one_letter_code
_entity_poly.pdbx_strand_id
1 'polypeptide(L)'
;MTESVPEPATGAPTTASASRWESNVVLGSGDTAYIRPLTPADSANLLAFHERQSEQSVYRRYFSPKPTLSASELAHFTTVDMVDRAALAVESQDEFVAWASYERWPGRNEAEAAFMVDDEYHGRGIATLLLEHLAAIARTNGIERFTAEVLGDNRGMLAVFSKAGWPLKRGFDSGVVDLDWDLAATDEFLDSVERREQRADSRAVARLLIPKAVVVVGASDRQHSVGAALWRHVTRNSSVPAYAVNPNHDQVGGERSYASVSDVPDDVSLAIVAVPPAALDATIDECIAKRMRGAIIVTDVDPTSPGDSTVDVAALVARSRRNGLRVIGPSSMGAAALRSDDPMQAALVNVALPIGNVAISLQSGSLGGAVLRQARDIGLGLSWFVSLGDKSDVSSNDLLQFWEDDDQTRVIAMYTESFGNPAKFARIARRVSHRRPIVAVRTGSAADGAIGSAIFQQAGVIEVPTVHALLDTARVLSSQPVLRGPAIRIVTNSRSPATLATAALQGAGLNASISRLPVEATPAMFQQAMGAALAAPDVDGVLVIHAPAVASDIDSDASEAIDVAGTGALKPVVGVLLGSADGPVRPGSAVPNFSFPEQAAAVLARSHRYGQWLASESDTGSLPVTPIDPDVAHTIISNELEGRADDEPVRLGIRVTHDLLAAYGITTAKALEATPDSAVEAARSIGYPVAVKAARRGVGRSVKAGIALDLVEDDDVADSVAQMVESLGDDAATLIVQEMTTPGFDVRIRCEHDDRLGVIVSVGLGGVHADVINDRATRIAPVSRTGAAAMIDDTKVAAALADADIEMHALVDLILTAALLASDHPGIIELDLNPVIVTSASAVVTDVKAVVRRHQRDESPIRRLN
;
A
#
# COMPACT_ATOMS: atom_id res chain seq x y z
N MET A 1 4.99 42.38 -54.34
CA MET A 1 4.20 41.87 -53.22
C MET A 1 3.77 40.47 -53.58
N THR A 2 4.55 39.49 -53.15
CA THR A 2 4.32 38.06 -53.38
C THR A 2 4.88 37.38 -52.14
N GLU A 3 3.97 37.07 -51.22
CA GLU A 3 4.24 36.33 -49.99
C GLU A 3 4.56 34.88 -50.32
N SER A 4 5.67 34.40 -49.75
CA SER A 4 6.17 33.04 -49.83
C SER A 4 5.49 32.15 -48.78
N VAL A 5 4.95 31.02 -49.24
CA VAL A 5 4.43 29.91 -48.42
C VAL A 5 5.59 29.22 -47.69
N PRO A 6 5.52 28.95 -46.37
CA PRO A 6 6.49 28.09 -45.69
C PRO A 6 6.09 26.60 -45.78
N GLU A 7 7.08 25.75 -46.04
CA GLU A 7 7.00 24.28 -46.04
C GLU A 7 6.58 23.70 -44.67
N PRO A 8 5.90 22.53 -44.64
CA PRO A 8 5.57 21.86 -43.40
C PRO A 8 6.83 21.23 -42.78
N ALA A 9 7.10 21.59 -41.52
CA ALA A 9 8.15 20.99 -40.72
C ALA A 9 7.93 19.47 -40.58
N THR A 10 8.94 18.69 -40.96
CA THR A 10 9.01 17.25 -40.72
C THR A 10 9.10 16.99 -39.22
N GLY A 11 7.94 16.74 -38.60
CA GLY A 11 7.86 16.25 -37.23
C GLY A 11 8.44 14.84 -37.13
N ALA A 12 9.33 14.65 -36.15
CA ALA A 12 9.75 13.34 -35.69
C ALA A 12 8.50 12.51 -35.32
N PRO A 13 8.51 11.17 -35.53
CA PRO A 13 7.37 10.34 -35.21
C PRO A 13 7.08 10.45 -33.72
N THR A 14 5.97 11.09 -33.39
CA THR A 14 5.36 11.07 -32.07
C THR A 14 5.18 9.60 -31.68
N THR A 15 5.78 9.19 -30.57
CA THR A 15 5.54 7.90 -29.93
C THR A 15 4.05 7.61 -29.94
N ALA A 16 3.65 6.49 -30.56
CA ALA A 16 2.27 6.02 -30.56
C ALA A 16 1.76 6.07 -29.12
N SER A 17 0.68 6.80 -28.87
CA SER A 17 0.00 6.82 -27.58
C SER A 17 -0.34 5.37 -27.24
N ALA A 18 0.36 4.79 -26.25
CA ALA A 18 0.09 3.45 -25.75
C ALA A 18 -1.42 3.33 -25.46
N SER A 19 -2.06 2.29 -25.96
CA SER A 19 -3.47 2.06 -25.68
C SER A 19 -3.66 1.96 -24.18
N ARG A 20 -4.74 2.54 -23.64
CA ARG A 20 -5.04 2.45 -22.21
C ARG A 20 -5.12 1.00 -21.72
N TRP A 21 -5.33 0.03 -22.61
CA TRP A 21 -5.48 -1.41 -22.36
C TRP A 21 -4.16 -2.20 -22.31
N GLU A 22 -3.02 -1.55 -22.51
CA GLU A 22 -1.70 -2.15 -22.46
C GLU A 22 -1.19 -2.31 -21.02
N SER A 23 -0.50 -3.42 -20.73
CA SER A 23 0.02 -3.70 -19.39
C SER A 23 1.16 -4.72 -19.40
N ASN A 24 2.17 -4.51 -18.54
CA ASN A 24 3.17 -5.54 -18.22
C ASN A 24 2.68 -6.33 -17.02
N VAL A 25 2.72 -7.66 -17.12
CA VAL A 25 2.26 -8.58 -16.07
C VAL A 25 3.37 -9.57 -15.70
N VAL A 26 3.30 -10.08 -14.48
CA VAL A 26 4.14 -11.20 -14.03
C VAL A 26 3.32 -12.49 -14.10
N LEU A 27 3.85 -13.47 -14.81
CA LEU A 27 3.23 -14.78 -14.97
C LEU A 27 3.40 -15.62 -13.71
N GLY A 28 2.60 -16.68 -13.58
CA GLY A 28 2.73 -17.63 -12.47
C GLY A 28 4.12 -18.29 -12.41
N SER A 29 4.89 -18.33 -13.49
CA SER A 29 6.27 -18.81 -13.47
C SER A 29 7.27 -17.82 -12.83
N GLY A 30 6.91 -16.54 -12.68
CA GLY A 30 7.80 -15.43 -12.36
C GLY A 30 8.44 -14.77 -13.59
N ASP A 31 8.12 -15.24 -14.81
CA ASP A 31 8.48 -14.54 -16.05
C ASP A 31 7.56 -13.34 -16.26
N THR A 32 7.98 -12.34 -17.03
CA THR A 32 7.11 -11.23 -17.43
C THR A 32 6.46 -11.48 -18.78
N ALA A 33 5.33 -10.82 -19.00
CA ALA A 33 4.64 -10.78 -20.29
C ALA A 33 4.01 -9.40 -20.51
N TYR A 34 3.76 -9.08 -21.78
CA TYR A 34 3.13 -7.85 -22.21
C TYR A 34 1.75 -8.15 -22.79
N ILE A 35 0.71 -7.57 -22.20
CA ILE A 35 -0.66 -7.66 -22.67
C ILE A 35 -1.00 -6.39 -23.43
N ARG A 36 -1.57 -6.52 -24.63
CA ARG A 36 -2.01 -5.38 -25.45
C ARG A 36 -3.22 -5.74 -26.31
N PRO A 37 -4.00 -4.75 -26.79
CA PRO A 37 -5.02 -5.01 -27.80
C PRO A 37 -4.44 -5.64 -29.07
N LEU A 38 -5.23 -6.53 -29.66
CA LEU A 38 -5.00 -7.00 -31.02
C LEU A 38 -5.32 -5.88 -32.02
N THR A 39 -4.51 -5.78 -33.05
CA THR A 39 -4.67 -4.81 -34.14
C THR A 39 -4.65 -5.53 -35.49
N PRO A 40 -5.14 -4.90 -36.58
CA PRO A 40 -5.09 -5.52 -37.91
C PRO A 40 -3.68 -5.96 -38.34
N ALA A 41 -2.63 -5.30 -37.83
CA ALA A 41 -1.23 -5.65 -38.11
C ALA A 41 -0.82 -7.03 -37.54
N ASP A 42 -1.56 -7.56 -36.56
CA ASP A 42 -1.28 -8.84 -35.92
C ASP A 42 -1.78 -10.05 -36.71
N SER A 43 -2.47 -9.86 -37.82
CA SER A 43 -3.07 -10.95 -38.61
C SER A 43 -2.06 -12.04 -38.97
N ALA A 44 -0.83 -11.66 -39.35
CA ALA A 44 0.23 -12.62 -39.69
C ALA A 44 0.74 -13.37 -38.45
N ASN A 45 0.92 -12.67 -37.33
CA ASN A 45 1.39 -13.26 -36.07
C ASN A 45 0.33 -14.22 -35.49
N LEU A 46 -0.95 -13.84 -35.55
CA LEU A 46 -2.07 -14.67 -35.11
C LEU A 46 -2.22 -15.94 -35.96
N LEU A 47 -2.04 -15.83 -37.28
CA LEU A 47 -2.05 -16.99 -38.17
C LEU A 47 -0.89 -17.95 -37.85
N ALA A 48 0.34 -17.43 -37.75
CA ALA A 48 1.51 -18.23 -37.40
C ALA A 48 1.40 -18.86 -36.00
N PHE A 49 0.80 -18.14 -35.05
CA PHE A 49 0.45 -18.66 -33.73
C PHE A 49 -0.55 -19.82 -33.82
N HIS A 50 -1.60 -19.70 -34.63
CA HIS A 50 -2.63 -20.72 -34.76
C HIS A 50 -2.09 -22.00 -35.41
N GLU A 51 -1.31 -21.87 -36.49
CA GLU A 51 -0.81 -23.00 -37.28
C GLU A 51 0.23 -23.86 -36.55
N ARG A 52 0.89 -23.32 -35.52
CA ARG A 52 1.86 -24.07 -34.71
C ARG A 52 1.25 -24.81 -33.51
N GLN A 53 -0.02 -24.59 -33.19
CA GLN A 53 -0.67 -25.26 -32.06
C GLN A 53 -0.95 -26.73 -32.37
N SER A 54 -1.02 -27.58 -31.34
CA SER A 54 -1.39 -28.98 -31.53
C SER A 54 -2.82 -29.12 -32.06
N GLU A 55 -3.07 -30.19 -32.82
CA GLU A 55 -4.41 -30.54 -33.31
C GLU A 55 -5.43 -30.64 -32.16
N GLN A 56 -4.97 -31.10 -30.98
CA GLN A 56 -5.81 -31.21 -29.79
C GLN A 56 -6.22 -29.84 -29.24
N SER A 57 -5.31 -28.87 -29.17
CA SER A 57 -5.63 -27.51 -28.71
C SER A 57 -6.56 -26.78 -29.68
N VAL A 58 -6.33 -26.93 -30.99
CA VAL A 58 -7.23 -26.41 -32.03
C VAL A 58 -8.62 -27.04 -31.92
N TYR A 59 -8.70 -28.37 -31.82
CA TYR A 59 -9.99 -29.07 -31.67
C TYR A 59 -10.75 -28.63 -30.42
N ARG A 60 -10.05 -28.46 -29.29
CA ARG A 60 -10.66 -28.00 -28.03
C ARG A 60 -11.18 -26.56 -28.09
N ARG A 61 -10.60 -25.71 -28.93
CA ARG A 61 -11.02 -24.32 -29.09
C ARG A 61 -12.21 -24.15 -30.04
N TYR A 62 -12.21 -24.90 -31.14
CA TYR A 62 -13.16 -24.72 -32.26
C TYR A 62 -14.16 -25.88 -32.42
N PHE A 63 -14.08 -26.88 -31.54
CA PHE A 63 -14.97 -28.05 -31.51
C PHE A 63 -14.94 -28.85 -32.83
N SER A 64 -13.92 -28.60 -33.65
CA SER A 64 -13.75 -29.12 -35.01
C SER A 64 -12.28 -28.98 -35.45
N PRO A 65 -11.79 -29.86 -36.35
CA PRO A 65 -10.47 -29.68 -36.96
C PRO A 65 -10.42 -28.37 -37.76
N LYS A 66 -9.46 -27.51 -37.43
CA LYS A 66 -9.31 -26.19 -38.07
C LYS A 66 -7.83 -25.84 -38.25
N PRO A 67 -7.14 -26.41 -39.25
CA PRO A 67 -5.68 -26.29 -39.36
C PRO A 67 -5.20 -24.87 -39.68
N THR A 68 -6.06 -23.99 -40.21
CA THR A 68 -5.72 -22.61 -40.57
C THR A 68 -6.91 -21.68 -40.32
N LEU A 69 -6.66 -20.37 -40.29
CA LEU A 69 -7.68 -19.32 -40.18
C LEU A 69 -7.88 -18.62 -41.52
N SER A 70 -9.13 -18.39 -41.91
CA SER A 70 -9.46 -17.63 -43.11
C SER A 70 -9.16 -16.14 -42.93
N ALA A 71 -8.98 -15.40 -44.04
CA ALA A 71 -8.78 -13.95 -43.99
C ALA A 71 -9.93 -13.20 -43.29
N SER A 72 -11.16 -13.70 -43.44
CA SER A 72 -12.33 -13.13 -42.76
C SER A 72 -12.27 -13.32 -41.24
N GLU A 73 -11.77 -14.46 -40.77
CA GLU A 73 -11.65 -14.76 -39.33
C GLU A 73 -10.50 -13.98 -38.71
N LEU A 74 -9.36 -13.88 -39.40
CA LEU A 74 -8.26 -13.02 -38.98
C LEU A 74 -8.74 -11.57 -38.82
N ALA A 75 -9.40 -11.02 -39.85
CA ALA A 75 -9.96 -9.68 -39.79
C ALA A 75 -10.98 -9.53 -38.64
N HIS A 76 -11.81 -10.55 -38.39
CA HIS A 76 -12.79 -10.55 -37.32
C HIS A 76 -12.15 -10.49 -35.92
N PHE A 77 -11.03 -11.19 -35.69
CA PHE A 77 -10.32 -11.19 -34.41
C PHE A 77 -9.39 -10.00 -34.21
N THR A 78 -8.88 -9.40 -35.29
CA THR A 78 -7.91 -8.29 -35.21
C THR A 78 -8.53 -6.90 -35.38
N THR A 79 -9.76 -6.81 -35.87
CA THR A 79 -10.47 -5.54 -36.07
C THR A 79 -11.56 -5.42 -35.00
N VAL A 80 -11.18 -4.87 -33.86
CA VAL A 80 -11.99 -4.82 -32.64
C VAL A 80 -12.22 -3.38 -32.19
N ASP A 81 -13.40 -3.09 -31.63
CA ASP A 81 -13.79 -1.76 -31.15
C ASP A 81 -13.45 -1.54 -29.67
N MET A 82 -13.08 -2.62 -28.97
CA MET A 82 -12.85 -2.65 -27.51
C MET A 82 -14.09 -2.26 -26.69
N VAL A 83 -15.29 -2.39 -27.27
CA VAL A 83 -16.61 -2.11 -26.66
C VAL A 83 -17.50 -3.35 -26.72
N ASP A 84 -17.95 -3.71 -27.93
CA ASP A 84 -18.79 -4.89 -28.16
C ASP A 84 -17.94 -6.10 -28.54
N ARG A 85 -16.78 -5.86 -29.15
CA ARG A 85 -15.76 -6.86 -29.39
C ARG A 85 -14.43 -6.34 -28.89
N ALA A 86 -13.85 -7.02 -27.90
CA ALA A 86 -12.50 -6.74 -27.43
C ALA A 86 -11.62 -7.96 -27.66
N ALA A 87 -10.37 -7.74 -28.07
CA ALA A 87 -9.40 -8.80 -28.20
C ALA A 87 -8.02 -8.34 -27.72
N LEU A 88 -7.34 -9.20 -26.98
CA LEU A 88 -6.04 -8.97 -26.36
C LEU A 88 -5.06 -10.04 -26.84
N ALA A 89 -3.82 -9.62 -27.08
CA ALA A 89 -2.66 -10.48 -27.31
C ALA A 89 -1.74 -10.45 -26.09
N VAL A 90 -0.99 -11.53 -25.91
CA VAL A 90 0.09 -11.63 -24.92
C VAL A 90 1.39 -11.90 -25.64
N GLU A 91 2.40 -11.10 -25.34
CA GLU A 91 3.77 -11.28 -25.80
C GLU A 91 4.67 -11.63 -24.60
N SER A 92 5.64 -12.53 -24.79
CA SER A 92 6.69 -12.81 -23.79
C SER A 92 8.00 -12.97 -24.52
N GLN A 93 9.04 -12.23 -24.12
CA GLN A 93 10.34 -12.20 -24.83
C GLN A 93 10.17 -11.91 -26.33
N ASP A 94 9.31 -10.94 -26.66
CA ASP A 94 8.94 -10.55 -28.02
C ASP A 94 8.30 -11.65 -28.89
N GLU A 95 7.87 -12.78 -28.30
CA GLU A 95 7.10 -13.83 -28.96
C GLU A 95 5.60 -13.68 -28.65
N PHE A 96 4.73 -13.84 -29.66
CA PHE A 96 3.28 -13.89 -29.48
C PHE A 96 2.87 -15.23 -28.87
N VAL A 97 2.41 -15.27 -27.62
CA VAL A 97 2.22 -16.53 -26.85
C VAL A 97 0.77 -16.83 -26.47
N ALA A 98 -0.14 -15.87 -26.58
CA ALA A 98 -1.58 -16.12 -26.34
C ALA A 98 -2.45 -15.00 -26.92
N TRP A 99 -3.74 -15.29 -27.06
CA TRP A 99 -4.76 -14.27 -27.27
C TRP A 99 -6.09 -14.65 -26.63
N ALA A 100 -6.91 -13.63 -26.35
CA ALA A 100 -8.26 -13.79 -25.85
C ALA A 100 -9.18 -12.71 -26.41
N SER A 101 -10.48 -12.99 -26.47
CA SER A 101 -11.49 -12.02 -26.86
C SER A 101 -12.78 -12.19 -26.07
N TYR A 102 -13.59 -11.14 -26.03
CA TYR A 102 -15.02 -11.28 -25.78
C TYR A 102 -15.85 -10.71 -26.95
N GLU A 103 -17.06 -11.21 -27.12
CA GLU A 103 -18.06 -10.67 -28.04
C GLU A 103 -19.42 -10.52 -27.34
N ARG A 104 -19.99 -9.31 -27.36
CA ARG A 104 -21.25 -8.98 -26.69
C ARG A 104 -22.43 -9.60 -27.46
N TRP A 105 -23.34 -10.24 -26.72
CA TRP A 105 -24.62 -10.68 -27.26
C TRP A 105 -25.49 -9.48 -27.63
N PRO A 106 -26.06 -9.41 -28.86
CA PRO A 106 -26.87 -8.27 -29.28
C PRO A 106 -28.02 -7.96 -28.33
N GLY A 107 -28.06 -6.72 -27.82
CA GLY A 107 -29.11 -6.23 -26.93
C GLY A 107 -29.06 -6.78 -25.50
N ARG A 108 -27.96 -7.39 -25.07
CA ARG A 108 -27.77 -7.93 -23.71
C ARG A 108 -26.54 -7.32 -23.04
N ASN A 109 -26.52 -7.33 -21.70
CA ASN A 109 -25.36 -7.01 -20.88
C ASN A 109 -24.48 -8.26 -20.64
N GLU A 110 -24.41 -9.15 -21.62
CA GLU A 110 -23.72 -10.44 -21.56
C GLU A 110 -22.76 -10.56 -22.75
N ALA A 111 -21.61 -11.18 -22.55
CA ALA A 111 -20.65 -11.46 -23.63
C ALA A 111 -20.09 -12.88 -23.56
N GLU A 112 -19.74 -13.45 -24.70
CA GLU A 112 -19.03 -14.72 -24.79
C GLU A 112 -17.52 -14.48 -24.74
N ALA A 113 -16.80 -15.17 -23.84
CA ALA A 113 -15.37 -15.04 -23.65
C ALA A 113 -14.62 -16.26 -24.19
N ALA A 114 -13.51 -16.03 -24.88
CA ALA A 114 -12.82 -17.07 -25.63
C ALA A 114 -11.31 -16.84 -25.72
N PHE A 115 -10.50 -17.88 -25.62
CA PHE A 115 -9.04 -17.73 -25.50
C PHE A 115 -8.25 -18.92 -26.03
N MET A 116 -7.00 -18.65 -26.42
CA MET A 116 -6.00 -19.65 -26.80
C MET A 116 -4.65 -19.25 -26.21
N VAL A 117 -3.97 -20.20 -25.59
CA VAL A 117 -2.60 -20.05 -25.07
C VAL A 117 -1.73 -21.07 -25.77
N ASP A 118 -0.52 -20.66 -26.14
CA ASP A 118 0.48 -21.55 -26.73
C ASP A 118 0.73 -22.78 -25.84
N ASP A 119 0.78 -23.96 -26.44
CA ASP A 119 0.99 -25.23 -25.75
C ASP A 119 2.24 -25.24 -24.85
N GLU A 120 3.33 -24.56 -25.25
CA GLU A 120 4.57 -24.47 -24.45
C GLU A 120 4.45 -23.54 -23.23
N TYR A 121 3.40 -22.73 -23.19
CA TYR A 121 3.13 -21.72 -22.17
C TYR A 121 1.95 -22.08 -21.25
N HIS A 122 1.37 -23.28 -21.41
CA HIS A 122 0.33 -23.78 -20.51
C HIS A 122 0.81 -23.87 -19.05
N GLY A 123 -0.11 -23.70 -18.11
CA GLY A 123 0.18 -23.76 -16.67
C GLY A 123 0.88 -22.51 -16.10
N ARG A 124 1.19 -21.49 -16.91
CA ARG A 124 1.81 -20.23 -16.47
C ARG A 124 0.82 -19.14 -16.02
N GLY A 125 -0.48 -19.43 -16.01
CA GLY A 125 -1.53 -18.50 -15.56
C GLY A 125 -2.01 -17.48 -16.60
N ILE A 126 -1.49 -17.52 -17.83
CA ILE A 126 -1.79 -16.55 -18.90
C ILE A 126 -3.30 -16.44 -19.19
N ALA A 127 -4.01 -17.56 -19.32
CA ALA A 127 -5.45 -17.55 -19.61
C ALA A 127 -6.28 -16.87 -18.49
N THR A 128 -5.90 -17.06 -17.23
CA THR A 128 -6.57 -16.42 -16.09
C THR A 128 -6.33 -14.91 -16.09
N LEU A 129 -5.10 -14.47 -16.38
CA LEU A 129 -4.78 -13.04 -16.53
C LEU A 129 -5.54 -12.40 -17.70
N LEU A 130 -5.60 -13.07 -18.85
CA LEU A 130 -6.38 -12.58 -19.99
C LEU A 130 -7.87 -12.44 -19.65
N LEU A 131 -8.45 -13.42 -18.96
CA LEU A 131 -9.84 -13.39 -18.52
C LEU A 131 -10.10 -12.21 -17.56
N GLU A 132 -9.19 -11.99 -16.62
CA GLU A 132 -9.21 -10.84 -15.71
C GLU A 132 -9.20 -9.51 -16.49
N HIS A 133 -8.26 -9.34 -17.43
CA HIS A 133 -8.17 -8.12 -18.25
C HIS A 133 -9.40 -7.91 -19.15
N LEU A 134 -9.96 -8.99 -19.72
CA LEU A 134 -11.20 -8.90 -20.49
C LEU A 134 -12.39 -8.53 -19.60
N ALA A 135 -12.51 -9.09 -18.40
CA ALA A 135 -13.54 -8.73 -17.44
C ALA A 135 -13.44 -7.26 -17.05
N ALA A 136 -12.22 -6.74 -16.90
CA ALA A 136 -11.99 -5.33 -16.65
C ALA A 136 -12.55 -4.44 -17.77
N ILE A 137 -12.23 -4.75 -19.03
CA ILE A 137 -12.74 -4.03 -20.20
C ILE A 137 -14.27 -4.14 -20.25
N ALA A 138 -14.81 -5.34 -20.12
CA ALA A 138 -16.23 -5.63 -20.21
C ALA A 138 -17.06 -4.81 -19.20
N ARG A 139 -16.61 -4.74 -17.93
CA ARG A 139 -17.28 -3.93 -16.89
C ARG A 139 -17.33 -2.45 -17.22
N THR A 140 -16.24 -1.88 -17.75
CA THR A 140 -16.22 -0.47 -18.17
C THR A 140 -17.20 -0.19 -19.32
N ASN A 141 -17.55 -1.22 -20.08
CA ASN A 141 -18.51 -1.16 -21.19
C ASN A 141 -19.94 -1.60 -20.79
N GLY A 142 -20.22 -1.77 -19.49
CA GLY A 142 -21.56 -2.15 -18.99
C GLY A 142 -21.95 -3.61 -19.22
N ILE A 143 -20.98 -4.49 -19.45
CA ILE A 143 -21.21 -5.95 -19.50
C ILE A 143 -21.09 -6.48 -18.07
N GLU A 144 -22.12 -7.20 -17.63
CA GLU A 144 -22.26 -7.67 -16.24
C GLU A 144 -21.99 -9.17 -16.12
N ARG A 145 -22.07 -9.92 -17.23
CA ARG A 145 -21.90 -11.38 -17.23
C ARG A 145 -21.06 -11.85 -18.40
N PHE A 146 -20.25 -12.88 -18.14
CA PHE A 146 -19.61 -13.65 -19.20
C PHE A 146 -20.23 -15.05 -19.33
N THR A 147 -20.13 -15.57 -20.56
CA THR A 147 -20.53 -16.91 -20.96
C THR A 147 -19.37 -17.60 -21.69
N ALA A 148 -19.26 -18.91 -21.60
CA ALA A 148 -18.29 -19.69 -22.38
C ALA A 148 -18.75 -21.16 -22.53
N GLU A 149 -18.48 -21.75 -23.70
CA GLU A 149 -18.67 -23.18 -23.94
C GLU A 149 -17.31 -23.91 -23.90
N VAL A 150 -17.24 -25.01 -23.15
CA VAL A 150 -16.00 -25.79 -22.98
C VAL A 150 -16.28 -27.27 -23.14
N LEU A 151 -15.52 -27.99 -23.98
CA LEU A 151 -15.61 -29.45 -24.04
C LEU A 151 -15.34 -30.06 -22.65
N GLY A 152 -16.17 -31.02 -22.23
CA GLY A 152 -16.11 -31.61 -20.88
C GLY A 152 -14.81 -32.34 -20.55
N ASP A 153 -14.01 -32.71 -21.56
CA ASP A 153 -12.69 -33.30 -21.40
C ASP A 153 -11.55 -32.26 -21.30
N ASN A 154 -11.84 -30.97 -21.55
CA ASN A 154 -10.90 -29.87 -21.47
C ASN A 154 -10.71 -29.38 -20.02
N ARG A 155 -10.11 -30.24 -19.20
CA ARG A 155 -9.84 -29.98 -17.79
C ARG A 155 -9.02 -28.71 -17.54
N GLY A 156 -8.14 -28.34 -18.48
CA GLY A 156 -7.33 -27.12 -18.39
C GLY A 156 -8.17 -25.86 -18.40
N MET A 157 -9.08 -25.73 -19.38
CA MET A 157 -9.99 -24.59 -19.47
C MET A 157 -10.98 -24.53 -18.32
N LEU A 158 -11.56 -25.66 -17.92
CA LEU A 158 -12.44 -25.74 -16.74
C LEU A 158 -11.71 -25.29 -15.46
N ALA A 159 -10.41 -25.60 -15.35
CA ALA A 159 -9.59 -25.14 -14.24
C ALA A 159 -9.38 -23.61 -14.27
N VAL A 160 -9.17 -23.00 -15.45
CA VAL A 160 -9.03 -21.54 -15.60
C VAL A 160 -10.25 -20.82 -15.03
N PHE A 161 -11.46 -21.20 -15.47
CA PHE A 161 -12.70 -20.57 -14.97
C PHE A 161 -12.93 -20.82 -13.49
N SER A 162 -12.66 -22.03 -13.00
CA SER A 162 -12.81 -22.34 -11.57
C SER A 162 -11.83 -21.58 -10.67
N LYS A 163 -10.65 -21.21 -11.18
CA LYS A 163 -9.60 -20.51 -10.44
C LYS A 163 -9.69 -19.00 -10.58
N ALA A 164 -10.48 -18.49 -11.52
CA ALA A 164 -10.65 -17.06 -11.76
C ALA A 164 -11.16 -16.32 -10.50
N GLY A 165 -12.00 -16.97 -9.70
CA GLY A 165 -12.46 -16.48 -8.40
C GLY A 165 -13.91 -15.99 -8.37
N TRP A 166 -14.61 -15.99 -9.51
CA TRP A 166 -16.05 -15.72 -9.56
C TRP A 166 -16.88 -16.97 -9.23
N PRO A 167 -18.04 -16.81 -8.57
CA PRO A 167 -19.04 -17.86 -8.47
C PRO A 167 -19.49 -18.32 -9.87
N LEU A 168 -19.18 -19.57 -10.20
CA LEU A 168 -19.36 -20.13 -11.53
C LEU A 168 -20.58 -21.07 -11.56
N LYS A 169 -21.55 -20.78 -12.42
CA LYS A 169 -22.63 -21.71 -12.75
C LYS A 169 -22.20 -22.60 -13.91
N ARG A 170 -22.64 -23.86 -13.85
CA ARG A 170 -22.26 -24.90 -14.83
C ARG A 170 -23.49 -25.66 -15.30
N GLY A 171 -23.72 -25.64 -16.61
CA GLY A 171 -24.59 -26.56 -17.32
C GLY A 171 -23.78 -27.67 -17.98
N PHE A 172 -24.33 -28.87 -18.13
CA PHE A 172 -23.72 -29.91 -18.95
C PHE A 172 -24.74 -30.40 -19.97
N ASP A 173 -24.42 -30.26 -21.24
CA ASP A 173 -25.22 -30.75 -22.35
C ASP A 173 -24.32 -31.39 -23.41
N SER A 174 -24.64 -32.63 -23.80
CA SER A 174 -24.05 -33.29 -24.97
C SER A 174 -22.52 -33.30 -25.06
N GLY A 175 -21.82 -33.37 -23.91
CA GLY A 175 -20.35 -33.39 -23.84
C GLY A 175 -19.70 -32.01 -23.76
N VAL A 176 -20.50 -30.94 -23.77
CA VAL A 176 -20.11 -29.55 -23.58
C VAL A 176 -20.53 -29.10 -22.18
N VAL A 177 -19.70 -28.27 -21.57
CA VAL A 177 -19.95 -27.61 -20.30
C VAL A 177 -20.21 -26.14 -20.60
N ASP A 178 -21.42 -25.69 -20.33
CA ASP A 178 -21.82 -24.28 -20.44
C ASP A 178 -21.47 -23.58 -19.13
N LEU A 179 -20.76 -22.46 -19.24
CA LEU A 179 -20.27 -21.69 -18.12
C LEU A 179 -20.85 -20.28 -18.17
N ASP A 180 -21.43 -19.81 -17.06
CA ASP A 180 -21.82 -18.42 -16.89
C ASP A 180 -21.45 -17.90 -15.49
N TRP A 181 -20.96 -16.66 -15.42
CA TRP A 181 -20.56 -16.01 -14.16
C TRP A 181 -20.73 -14.50 -14.23
N ASP A 182 -21.08 -13.93 -13.07
CA ASP A 182 -21.22 -12.48 -12.85
C ASP A 182 -19.82 -11.84 -12.72
N LEU A 183 -19.64 -10.66 -13.31
CA LEU A 183 -18.38 -9.90 -13.28
C LEU A 183 -18.28 -8.94 -12.09
N ALA A 184 -19.23 -8.95 -11.16
CA ALA A 184 -19.11 -8.21 -9.90
C ALA A 184 -17.82 -8.60 -9.14
N ALA A 185 -17.19 -7.61 -8.51
CA ALA A 185 -16.04 -7.86 -7.65
C ALA A 185 -16.55 -8.46 -6.33
N THR A 186 -16.24 -9.72 -6.08
CA THR A 186 -16.50 -10.40 -4.81
C THR A 186 -15.22 -10.48 -3.99
N ASP A 187 -15.32 -10.61 -2.66
CA ASP A 187 -14.14 -10.80 -1.79
C ASP A 187 -13.34 -12.03 -2.21
N GLU A 188 -14.02 -13.13 -2.57
CA GLU A 188 -13.38 -14.36 -3.09
C GLU A 188 -12.57 -14.09 -4.37
N PHE A 189 -13.09 -13.27 -5.28
CA PHE A 189 -12.38 -12.88 -6.50
C PHE A 189 -11.15 -12.04 -6.17
N LEU A 190 -11.30 -11.00 -5.33
CA LEU A 190 -10.21 -10.12 -4.94
C LEU A 190 -9.08 -10.88 -4.26
N ASP A 191 -9.40 -11.74 -3.28
CA ASP A 191 -8.43 -12.60 -2.60
C ASP A 191 -7.72 -13.55 -3.58
N SER A 192 -8.45 -14.06 -4.57
CA SER A 192 -7.94 -14.99 -5.57
C SER A 192 -6.92 -14.33 -6.49
N VAL A 193 -7.21 -13.11 -6.96
CA VAL A 193 -6.30 -12.30 -7.77
C VAL A 193 -5.09 -11.89 -6.94
N GLU A 194 -5.30 -11.39 -5.72
CA GLU A 194 -4.22 -10.96 -4.82
C GLU A 194 -3.24 -12.10 -4.50
N ARG A 195 -3.74 -13.31 -4.19
CA ARG A 195 -2.87 -14.47 -3.95
C ARG A 195 -2.11 -14.93 -5.20
N ARG A 196 -2.63 -14.69 -6.39
CA ARG A 196 -1.92 -14.99 -7.65
C ARG A 196 -0.80 -13.98 -7.89
N GLU A 197 -1.13 -12.70 -7.79
CA GLU A 197 -0.19 -11.58 -7.90
C GLU A 197 0.99 -11.78 -6.94
N GLN A 198 0.71 -12.02 -5.66
CA GLN A 198 1.73 -12.26 -4.64
C GLN A 198 2.69 -13.38 -5.01
N ARG A 199 2.18 -14.53 -5.46
CA ARG A 199 3.03 -15.67 -5.85
C ARG A 199 3.84 -15.38 -7.10
N ALA A 200 3.26 -14.68 -8.08
CA ALA A 200 3.92 -14.32 -9.32
C ALA A 200 5.08 -13.34 -9.03
N ASP A 201 4.81 -12.26 -8.30
CA ASP A 201 5.79 -11.24 -7.93
C ASP A 201 6.89 -11.80 -7.03
N SER A 202 6.52 -12.61 -6.02
CA SER A 202 7.48 -13.30 -5.15
C SER A 202 8.45 -14.18 -5.97
N ARG A 203 7.94 -14.94 -6.95
CA ARG A 203 8.78 -15.76 -7.85
C ARG A 203 9.66 -14.93 -8.77
N ALA A 204 9.17 -13.79 -9.28
CA ALA A 204 9.96 -12.90 -10.11
C ALA A 204 11.14 -12.30 -9.33
N VAL A 205 10.90 -11.86 -8.09
CA VAL A 205 11.97 -11.37 -7.21
C VAL A 205 12.92 -12.49 -6.80
N ALA A 206 12.42 -13.68 -6.49
CA ALA A 206 13.26 -14.83 -6.14
C ALA A 206 14.26 -15.19 -7.24
N ARG A 207 13.84 -15.11 -8.52
CA ARG A 207 14.72 -15.36 -9.67
C ARG A 207 15.89 -14.36 -9.78
N LEU A 208 15.72 -13.16 -9.25
CA LEU A 208 16.73 -12.12 -9.19
C LEU A 208 17.62 -12.26 -7.93
N LEU A 209 17.00 -12.46 -6.77
CA LEU A 209 17.70 -12.43 -5.47
C LEU A 209 18.30 -13.78 -5.05
N ILE A 210 17.87 -14.89 -5.67
CA ILE A 210 18.39 -16.25 -5.42
C ILE A 210 18.96 -16.79 -6.75
N PRO A 211 20.02 -16.16 -7.29
CA PRO A 211 20.62 -16.58 -8.54
C PRO A 211 21.39 -17.89 -8.38
N LYS A 212 21.59 -18.62 -9.48
CA LYS A 212 22.47 -19.80 -9.51
C LYS A 212 23.91 -19.47 -9.88
N ALA A 213 24.11 -18.38 -10.61
CA ALA A 213 25.40 -17.82 -10.99
C ALA A 213 25.23 -16.32 -11.24
N VAL A 214 26.31 -15.56 -11.07
CA VAL A 214 26.31 -14.10 -11.21
C VAL A 214 27.40 -13.62 -12.16
N VAL A 215 27.13 -12.50 -12.85
CA VAL A 215 28.11 -11.78 -13.66
C VAL A 215 28.37 -10.41 -13.03
N VAL A 216 29.63 -9.98 -13.00
CA VAL A 216 30.00 -8.61 -12.61
C VAL A 216 30.47 -7.87 -13.86
N VAL A 217 29.60 -7.02 -14.41
CA VAL A 217 29.90 -6.19 -15.60
C VAL A 217 30.58 -4.91 -15.16
N GLY A 218 31.80 -4.70 -15.67
CA GLY A 218 32.70 -3.64 -15.18
C GLY A 218 33.65 -4.12 -14.08
N ALA A 219 33.78 -5.43 -13.85
CA ALA A 219 34.79 -6.01 -12.96
C ALA A 219 36.19 -5.50 -13.31
N SER A 220 37.03 -5.20 -12.30
CA SER A 220 38.36 -4.61 -12.54
C SER A 220 39.31 -4.91 -11.40
N ASP A 221 40.63 -4.89 -11.67
CA ASP A 221 41.69 -4.89 -10.65
C ASP A 221 42.13 -3.49 -10.25
N ARG A 222 41.56 -2.44 -10.86
CA ARG A 222 41.91 -1.05 -10.55
C ARG A 222 41.54 -0.75 -9.10
N GLN A 223 42.55 -0.52 -8.26
CA GLN A 223 42.36 -0.17 -6.86
C GLN A 223 41.40 1.02 -6.72
N HIS A 224 40.53 0.93 -5.71
CA HIS A 224 39.49 1.92 -5.41
C HIS A 224 38.41 2.12 -6.49
N SER A 225 38.35 1.29 -7.53
CA SER A 225 37.20 1.30 -8.46
C SER A 225 35.99 0.57 -7.88
N VAL A 226 34.79 0.96 -8.31
CA VAL A 226 33.51 0.29 -7.98
C VAL A 226 33.56 -1.17 -8.43
N GLY A 227 33.99 -1.43 -9.66
CA GLY A 227 34.16 -2.78 -10.21
C GLY A 227 35.09 -3.68 -9.38
N ALA A 228 36.21 -3.13 -8.89
CA ALA A 228 37.14 -3.87 -8.03
C ALA A 228 36.60 -4.15 -6.63
N ALA A 229 35.70 -3.30 -6.11
CA ALA A 229 35.02 -3.54 -4.85
C ALA A 229 33.96 -4.64 -5.00
N LEU A 230 33.10 -4.53 -6.02
CA LEU A 230 32.06 -5.50 -6.32
C LEU A 230 32.65 -6.89 -6.58
N TRP A 231 33.64 -7.00 -7.47
CA TRP A 231 34.29 -8.27 -7.79
C TRP A 231 34.83 -8.96 -6.53
N ARG A 232 35.49 -8.20 -5.65
CA ARG A 232 36.04 -8.71 -4.38
C ARG A 232 34.96 -9.14 -3.40
N HIS A 233 33.87 -8.39 -3.29
CA HIS A 233 32.77 -8.72 -2.38
C HIS A 233 32.05 -9.98 -2.83
N VAL A 234 31.75 -10.08 -4.12
CA VAL A 234 31.06 -11.22 -4.71
C VAL A 234 31.89 -12.49 -4.55
N THR A 235 33.14 -12.50 -5.03
CA THR A 235 34.01 -13.69 -5.02
C THR A 235 34.39 -14.19 -3.61
N ARG A 236 34.42 -13.31 -2.60
CA ARG A 236 34.78 -13.70 -1.24
C ARG A 236 33.61 -14.13 -0.37
N ASN A 237 32.40 -13.63 -0.64
CA ASN A 237 31.27 -13.75 0.28
C ASN A 237 30.01 -14.33 -0.37
N SER A 238 30.08 -14.77 -1.63
CA SER A 238 28.99 -15.46 -2.30
C SER A 238 29.34 -16.94 -2.49
N SER A 239 28.33 -17.80 -2.38
CA SER A 239 28.43 -19.25 -2.59
C SER A 239 28.29 -19.66 -4.07
N VAL A 240 27.67 -18.80 -4.87
CA VAL A 240 27.37 -19.06 -6.29
C VAL A 240 28.55 -18.71 -7.19
N PRO A 241 28.73 -19.42 -8.33
CA PRO A 241 29.73 -19.06 -9.34
C PRO A 241 29.61 -17.61 -9.79
N ALA A 242 30.76 -16.94 -9.93
CA ALA A 242 30.85 -15.55 -10.34
C ALA A 242 31.75 -15.41 -11.58
N TYR A 243 31.33 -14.57 -12.52
CA TYR A 243 32.05 -14.32 -13.77
C TYR A 243 32.37 -12.85 -13.95
N ALA A 244 33.62 -12.53 -14.28
CA ALA A 244 34.06 -11.18 -14.59
C ALA A 244 33.76 -10.84 -16.05
N VAL A 245 33.16 -9.68 -16.31
CA VAL A 245 32.98 -9.13 -17.67
C VAL A 245 33.64 -7.77 -17.75
N ASN A 246 34.69 -7.67 -18.57
CA ASN A 246 35.39 -6.44 -18.90
C ASN A 246 36.08 -6.55 -20.27
N PRO A 247 35.71 -5.72 -21.27
CA PRO A 247 36.28 -5.79 -22.62
C PRO A 247 37.76 -5.40 -22.70
N ASN A 248 38.31 -4.73 -21.68
CA ASN A 248 39.69 -4.26 -21.65
C ASN A 248 40.64 -5.20 -20.89
N HIS A 249 40.13 -6.27 -20.29
CA HIS A 249 40.91 -7.16 -19.44
C HIS A 249 40.52 -8.62 -19.69
N ASP A 250 41.48 -9.45 -20.08
CA ASP A 250 41.29 -10.90 -20.23
C ASP A 250 41.25 -11.65 -18.89
N GLN A 251 41.72 -11.01 -17.81
CA GLN A 251 41.68 -11.52 -16.44
C GLN A 251 41.38 -10.41 -15.43
N VAL A 252 40.66 -10.76 -14.36
CA VAL A 252 40.40 -9.90 -13.19
C VAL A 252 40.55 -10.74 -11.93
N GLY A 253 41.34 -10.29 -10.96
CA GLY A 253 41.60 -11.03 -9.72
C GLY A 253 42.29 -12.37 -9.92
N GLY A 254 42.98 -12.56 -11.06
CA GLY A 254 43.57 -13.84 -11.47
C GLY A 254 42.60 -14.85 -12.08
N GLU A 255 41.32 -14.49 -12.20
CA GLU A 255 40.30 -15.29 -12.87
C GLU A 255 40.04 -14.79 -14.29
N ARG A 256 39.49 -15.66 -15.15
CA ARG A 256 39.16 -15.29 -16.54
C ARG A 256 38.09 -14.21 -16.56
N SER A 257 38.32 -13.19 -17.39
CA SER A 257 37.34 -12.16 -17.71
C SER A 257 36.88 -12.31 -19.16
N TYR A 258 35.60 -12.03 -19.41
CA TYR A 258 34.96 -12.10 -20.71
C TYR A 258 34.75 -10.69 -21.27
N ALA A 259 34.76 -10.54 -22.59
CA ALA A 259 34.59 -9.23 -23.22
C ALA A 259 33.13 -8.74 -23.18
N SER A 260 32.18 -9.67 -23.31
CA SER A 260 30.73 -9.44 -23.30
C SER A 260 30.03 -10.43 -22.38
N VAL A 261 28.84 -10.08 -21.88
CA VAL A 261 27.98 -11.00 -21.12
C VAL A 261 27.58 -12.21 -21.97
N SER A 262 27.46 -12.03 -23.28
CA SER A 262 27.09 -13.09 -24.22
C SER A 262 28.12 -14.21 -24.30
N ASP A 263 29.40 -13.89 -24.06
CA ASP A 263 30.54 -14.83 -24.17
C ASP A 263 30.66 -15.78 -22.97
N VAL A 264 29.93 -15.52 -21.89
CA VAL A 264 29.96 -16.36 -20.69
C VAL A 264 29.32 -17.72 -21.02
N PRO A 265 30.01 -18.85 -20.82
CA PRO A 265 29.54 -20.15 -21.31
C PRO A 265 28.33 -20.70 -20.53
N ASP A 266 28.20 -20.30 -19.26
CA ASP A 266 27.18 -20.80 -18.36
C ASP A 266 25.85 -20.04 -18.47
N ASP A 267 24.78 -20.65 -17.97
CA ASP A 267 23.50 -19.98 -17.74
C ASP A 267 23.60 -19.12 -16.48
N VAL A 268 23.71 -17.80 -16.69
CA VAL A 268 23.87 -16.81 -15.62
C VAL A 268 22.56 -16.05 -15.46
N SER A 269 22.01 -16.01 -14.25
CA SER A 269 20.67 -15.45 -14.01
C SER A 269 20.67 -14.00 -13.53
N LEU A 270 21.79 -13.51 -12.95
CA LEU A 270 21.90 -12.16 -12.38
C LEU A 270 23.15 -11.42 -12.89
N ALA A 271 22.96 -10.20 -13.38
CA ALA A 271 24.04 -9.26 -13.71
C ALA A 271 24.18 -8.17 -12.64
N ILE A 272 25.40 -7.89 -12.21
CA ILE A 272 25.75 -6.77 -11.34
C ILE A 272 26.48 -5.76 -12.20
N VAL A 273 25.83 -4.63 -12.50
CA VAL A 273 26.24 -3.70 -13.55
C VAL A 273 26.87 -2.45 -12.94
N ALA A 274 28.15 -2.25 -13.24
CA ALA A 274 28.97 -1.13 -12.80
C ALA A 274 29.79 -0.54 -13.96
N VAL A 275 29.09 -0.20 -15.04
CA VAL A 275 29.66 0.42 -16.25
C VAL A 275 29.31 1.91 -16.31
N PRO A 276 30.03 2.75 -17.10
CA PRO A 276 29.63 4.13 -17.34
C PRO A 276 28.20 4.22 -17.94
N PRO A 277 27.43 5.30 -17.66
CA PRO A 277 26.04 5.44 -18.16
C PRO A 277 25.90 5.20 -19.66
N ALA A 278 26.84 5.70 -20.48
CA ALA A 278 26.82 5.53 -21.94
C ALA A 278 26.88 4.06 -22.43
N ALA A 279 27.31 3.12 -21.58
CA ALA A 279 27.37 1.69 -21.91
C ALA A 279 26.19 0.89 -21.35
N LEU A 280 25.26 1.53 -20.63
CA LEU A 280 24.21 0.83 -19.90
C LEU A 280 23.21 0.16 -20.84
N ASP A 281 22.74 0.86 -21.88
CA ASP A 281 21.79 0.30 -22.85
C ASP A 281 22.33 -0.97 -23.52
N ALA A 282 23.56 -0.91 -24.05
CA ALA A 282 24.19 -2.06 -24.68
C ALA A 282 24.37 -3.23 -23.70
N THR A 283 24.73 -2.95 -22.45
CA THR A 283 24.88 -3.99 -21.41
C THR A 283 23.55 -4.68 -21.12
N ILE A 284 22.45 -3.91 -21.03
CA ILE A 284 21.11 -4.46 -20.81
C ILE A 284 20.65 -5.29 -22.00
N ASP A 285 20.96 -4.86 -23.23
CA ASP A 285 20.62 -5.62 -24.43
C ASP A 285 21.37 -6.96 -24.48
N GLU A 286 22.63 -7.01 -24.04
CA GLU A 286 23.36 -8.28 -23.87
C GLU A 286 22.74 -9.17 -22.80
N CYS A 287 22.29 -8.60 -21.67
CA CYS A 287 21.61 -9.35 -20.61
C CYS A 287 20.30 -9.96 -21.12
N ILE A 288 19.53 -9.20 -21.90
CA ILE A 288 18.30 -9.65 -22.57
C ILE A 288 18.61 -10.77 -23.56
N ALA A 289 19.61 -10.58 -24.44
CA ALA A 289 20.01 -11.59 -25.43
C ALA A 289 20.48 -12.90 -24.77
N LYS A 290 21.16 -12.80 -23.62
CA LYS A 290 21.58 -13.94 -22.81
C LYS A 290 20.43 -14.56 -21.98
N ARG A 291 19.22 -13.98 -22.01
CA ARG A 291 18.02 -14.40 -21.28
C ARG A 291 18.19 -14.41 -19.76
N MET A 292 18.98 -13.46 -19.24
CA MET A 292 19.15 -13.28 -17.80
C MET A 292 17.81 -12.90 -17.14
N ARG A 293 17.67 -13.19 -15.84
CA ARG A 293 16.42 -12.94 -15.10
C ARG A 293 16.41 -11.61 -14.38
N GLY A 294 17.58 -11.08 -14.05
CA GLY A 294 17.62 -9.69 -13.65
C GLY A 294 19.01 -9.07 -13.56
N ALA A 295 18.98 -7.77 -13.26
CA ALA A 295 20.15 -6.93 -13.16
C ALA A 295 20.07 -6.03 -11.91
N ILE A 296 21.19 -5.89 -11.22
CA ILE A 296 21.41 -4.90 -10.18
C ILE A 296 22.30 -3.81 -10.78
N ILE A 297 21.74 -2.63 -11.01
CA ILE A 297 22.44 -1.50 -11.62
C ILE A 297 22.95 -0.58 -10.51
N VAL A 298 24.26 -0.63 -10.28
CA VAL A 298 24.97 0.20 -9.30
C VAL A 298 25.33 1.57 -9.88
N THR A 299 25.42 1.66 -11.21
CA THR A 299 25.68 2.90 -11.93
C THR A 299 24.63 3.96 -11.57
N ASP A 300 25.12 5.14 -11.17
CA ASP A 300 24.32 6.32 -10.91
C ASP A 300 23.93 6.99 -12.25
N VAL A 301 22.66 7.36 -12.39
CA VAL A 301 22.09 7.98 -13.59
C VAL A 301 21.32 9.23 -13.17
N ASP A 302 22.01 10.37 -13.11
CA ASP A 302 21.40 11.65 -12.74
C ASP A 302 20.81 12.37 -13.98
N PRO A 303 19.47 12.47 -14.11
CA PRO A 303 18.83 13.13 -15.25
C PRO A 303 18.98 14.66 -15.24
N THR A 304 19.48 15.25 -14.15
CA THR A 304 19.61 16.71 -13.98
C THR A 304 21.02 17.25 -14.22
N SER A 305 22.01 16.36 -14.34
CA SER A 305 23.40 16.72 -14.60
C SER A 305 23.58 17.28 -16.02
N PRO A 306 24.07 18.53 -16.20
CA PRO A 306 24.29 19.10 -17.53
C PRO A 306 25.46 18.40 -18.24
N GLY A 307 25.11 17.51 -19.18
CA GLY A 307 26.05 16.77 -20.04
C GLY A 307 26.31 15.34 -19.55
N ASP A 308 26.09 14.38 -20.45
CA ASP A 308 26.51 12.97 -20.44
C ASP A 308 25.59 11.83 -19.93
N SER A 309 24.39 12.06 -19.40
CA SER A 309 23.40 10.97 -19.25
C SER A 309 22.31 11.02 -20.33
N THR A 310 22.58 10.40 -21.48
CA THR A 310 21.59 10.18 -22.55
C THR A 310 20.66 8.98 -22.28
N VAL A 311 20.81 8.32 -21.13
CA VAL A 311 20.09 7.10 -20.80
C VAL A 311 18.66 7.43 -20.41
N ASP A 312 17.71 7.03 -21.24
CA ASP A 312 16.30 7.03 -20.88
C ASP A 312 16.00 5.81 -20.00
N VAL A 313 16.03 6.01 -18.69
CA VAL A 313 15.80 4.96 -17.69
C VAL A 313 14.40 4.34 -17.86
N ALA A 314 13.39 5.13 -18.23
CA ALA A 314 12.04 4.61 -18.42
C ALA A 314 11.98 3.66 -19.63
N ALA A 315 12.60 4.04 -20.74
CA ALA A 315 12.70 3.18 -21.92
C ALA A 315 13.52 1.91 -21.65
N LEU A 316 14.62 2.02 -20.90
CA LEU A 316 15.45 0.88 -20.50
C LEU A 316 14.67 -0.12 -19.64
N VAL A 317 13.93 0.37 -18.63
CA VAL A 317 13.09 -0.48 -17.77
C VAL A 317 11.95 -1.12 -18.55
N ALA A 318 11.26 -0.35 -19.40
CA ALA A 318 10.18 -0.89 -20.23
C ALA A 318 10.68 -2.02 -21.14
N ARG A 319 11.84 -1.81 -21.80
CA ARG A 319 12.51 -2.81 -22.63
C ARG A 319 12.92 -4.06 -21.84
N SER A 320 13.48 -3.87 -20.64
CA SER A 320 13.88 -4.96 -19.74
C SER A 320 12.68 -5.80 -19.32
N ARG A 321 11.61 -5.15 -18.84
CA ARG A 321 10.36 -5.81 -18.43
C ARG A 321 9.70 -6.57 -19.57
N ARG A 322 9.65 -6.01 -20.77
CA ARG A 322 9.08 -6.71 -21.95
C ARG A 322 9.81 -8.02 -22.27
N ASN A 323 11.11 -8.07 -21.95
CA ASN A 323 12.00 -9.18 -22.29
C ASN A 323 12.36 -10.12 -21.12
N GLY A 324 11.65 -10.06 -20.00
CA GLY A 324 11.88 -11.00 -18.90
C GLY A 324 13.03 -10.64 -17.95
N LEU A 325 13.62 -9.45 -18.09
CA LEU A 325 14.70 -8.96 -17.22
C LEU A 325 14.14 -7.98 -16.18
N ARG A 326 14.24 -8.33 -14.90
CA ARG A 326 13.88 -7.42 -13.79
C ARG A 326 15.09 -6.62 -13.31
N VAL A 327 14.89 -5.38 -12.89
CA VAL A 327 15.96 -4.45 -12.53
C VAL A 327 15.82 -3.94 -11.08
N ILE A 328 16.90 -4.04 -10.31
CA ILE A 328 17.10 -3.25 -9.07
C ILE A 328 18.03 -2.08 -9.41
N GLY A 329 17.64 -0.88 -9.01
CA GLY A 329 18.32 0.37 -9.35
C GLY A 329 17.60 1.15 -10.46
N PRO A 330 18.32 2.02 -11.22
CA PRO A 330 19.73 2.38 -11.10
C PRO A 330 20.13 2.98 -9.74
N SER A 331 21.40 3.36 -9.58
CA SER A 331 21.89 4.02 -8.37
C SER A 331 21.78 3.15 -7.10
N SER A 332 21.77 1.82 -7.27
CA SER A 332 21.65 0.86 -6.18
C SER A 332 22.99 0.61 -5.47
N MET A 333 22.97 0.41 -4.15
CA MET A 333 24.14 -0.16 -3.43
C MET A 333 24.22 -1.69 -3.53
N GLY A 334 23.28 -2.31 -4.24
CA GLY A 334 23.14 -3.73 -4.47
C GLY A 334 22.40 -4.49 -3.37
N ALA A 335 22.55 -5.81 -3.37
CA ALA A 335 21.81 -6.72 -2.50
C ALA A 335 22.72 -7.78 -1.86
N ALA A 336 22.38 -8.20 -0.65
CA ALA A 336 23.04 -9.28 0.06
C ALA A 336 22.03 -10.18 0.78
N ALA A 337 22.24 -11.49 0.66
CA ALA A 337 21.52 -12.52 1.39
C ALA A 337 22.45 -13.06 2.49
N LEU A 338 22.05 -12.92 3.75
CA LEU A 338 22.80 -13.42 4.90
C LEU A 338 22.18 -14.74 5.35
N ARG A 339 22.71 -15.84 4.82
CA ARG A 339 22.22 -17.21 5.06
C ARG A 339 23.40 -18.13 5.37
N SER A 340 23.13 -19.21 6.10
CA SER A 340 24.16 -20.21 6.43
C SER A 340 24.60 -21.03 5.21
N ASP A 341 23.63 -21.38 4.35
CA ASP A 341 23.84 -22.38 3.30
C ASP A 341 24.18 -21.73 1.97
N ASP A 342 23.45 -20.67 1.60
CA ASP A 342 23.59 -19.98 0.31
C ASP A 342 23.75 -18.45 0.49
N PRO A 343 24.86 -17.96 1.07
CA PRO A 343 25.12 -16.53 1.16
C PRO A 343 25.36 -15.91 -0.23
N MET A 344 24.93 -14.67 -0.39
CA MET A 344 25.15 -13.87 -1.60
C MET A 344 25.56 -12.45 -1.20
N GLN A 345 26.58 -11.89 -1.83
CA GLN A 345 26.97 -10.48 -1.66
C GLN A 345 27.14 -9.77 -3.00
N ALA A 346 26.00 -9.46 -3.63
CA ALA A 346 25.87 -8.68 -4.86
C ALA A 346 25.73 -7.18 -4.55
N ALA A 347 26.61 -6.65 -3.69
CA ALA A 347 26.51 -5.30 -3.14
C ALA A 347 27.83 -4.52 -3.21
N LEU A 348 27.73 -3.23 -3.52
CA LEU A 348 28.86 -2.30 -3.49
C LEU A 348 29.36 -2.10 -2.05
N VAL A 349 28.44 -2.05 -1.10
CA VAL A 349 28.73 -2.01 0.33
C VAL A 349 29.08 -3.40 0.86
N ASN A 350 29.98 -3.48 1.84
CA ASN A 350 30.30 -4.73 2.50
C ASN A 350 29.28 -5.02 3.63
N VAL A 351 28.41 -6.01 3.43
CA VAL A 351 27.35 -6.37 4.37
C VAL A 351 27.86 -7.44 5.36
N ALA A 352 28.83 -7.06 6.18
CA ALA A 352 29.44 -7.94 7.19
C ALA A 352 28.72 -7.80 8.54
N LEU A 353 27.53 -8.41 8.65
CA LEU A 353 26.67 -8.43 9.83
C LEU A 353 26.41 -9.88 10.30
N PRO A 354 26.00 -10.10 11.55
CA PRO A 354 25.54 -11.41 11.99
C PRO A 354 24.36 -11.90 11.13
N ILE A 355 24.26 -13.21 10.93
CA ILE A 355 23.07 -13.83 10.35
C ILE A 355 21.94 -13.69 11.37
N GLY A 356 20.78 -13.23 10.91
CA GLY A 356 19.58 -13.08 11.72
C GLY A 356 18.32 -13.14 10.88
N ASN A 357 17.31 -12.41 11.33
CA ASN A 357 15.94 -12.51 10.84
C ASN A 357 15.34 -11.15 10.47
N VAL A 358 16.18 -10.13 10.27
CA VAL A 358 15.75 -8.79 9.85
C VAL A 358 16.12 -8.55 8.39
N ALA A 359 15.12 -8.23 7.57
CA ALA A 359 15.35 -7.76 6.21
C ALA A 359 15.38 -6.22 6.19
N ILE A 360 16.36 -5.63 5.52
CA ILE A 360 16.47 -4.18 5.34
C ILE A 360 16.31 -3.81 3.86
N SER A 361 15.37 -2.91 3.56
CA SER A 361 15.27 -2.21 2.27
C SER A 361 15.65 -0.74 2.42
N LEU A 362 16.54 -0.25 1.56
CA LEU A 362 16.91 1.17 1.50
C LEU A 362 16.75 1.73 0.10
N GLN A 363 16.00 2.83 -0.05
CA GLN A 363 15.94 3.57 -1.31
C GLN A 363 17.16 4.50 -1.48
N SER A 364 17.64 5.12 -0.40
CA SER A 364 18.82 5.99 -0.44
C SER A 364 20.12 5.21 -0.62
N GLY A 365 20.82 5.43 -1.74
CA GLY A 365 22.12 4.80 -2.02
C GLY A 365 23.23 5.23 -1.05
N SER A 366 23.38 6.53 -0.77
CA SER A 366 24.49 7.04 0.05
C SER A 366 24.39 6.68 1.54
N LEU A 367 23.19 6.39 2.04
CA LEU A 367 22.93 6.11 3.45
C LEU A 367 23.29 4.67 3.86
N GLY A 368 23.32 3.72 2.91
CA GLY A 368 23.45 2.30 3.19
C GLY A 368 24.67 1.92 4.04
N GLY A 369 25.85 2.48 3.72
CA GLY A 369 27.07 2.20 4.48
C GLY A 369 27.02 2.69 5.94
N ALA A 370 26.30 3.78 6.23
CA ALA A 370 26.14 4.28 7.59
C ALA A 370 25.14 3.43 8.39
N VAL A 371 24.02 3.07 7.78
CA VAL A 371 23.00 2.17 8.37
C VAL A 371 23.63 0.83 8.73
N LEU A 372 24.40 0.23 7.82
CA LEU A 372 25.06 -1.06 8.06
C LEU A 372 26.10 -1.01 9.19
N ARG A 373 26.84 0.10 9.33
CA ARG A 373 27.74 0.29 10.48
C ARG A 373 26.95 0.38 11.78
N GLN A 374 25.89 1.17 11.83
CA GLN A 374 25.07 1.32 13.03
C GLN A 374 24.40 -0.02 13.41
N ALA A 375 23.89 -0.76 12.43
CA ALA A 375 23.33 -2.10 12.63
C ALA A 375 24.36 -3.05 13.25
N ARG A 376 25.63 -2.97 12.82
CA ARG A 376 26.71 -3.79 13.36
C ARG A 376 27.05 -3.40 14.80
N ASP A 377 27.09 -2.10 15.09
CA ASP A 377 27.45 -1.59 16.41
C ASP A 377 26.42 -2.02 17.47
N ILE A 378 25.15 -2.19 17.09
CA ILE A 378 24.09 -2.71 17.98
C ILE A 378 23.89 -4.23 17.89
N GLY A 379 24.73 -4.95 17.13
CA GLY A 379 24.65 -6.41 16.97
C GLY A 379 23.41 -6.92 16.23
N LEU A 380 22.82 -6.14 15.33
CA LEU A 380 21.62 -6.53 14.59
C LEU A 380 21.94 -7.63 13.56
N GLY A 381 21.28 -8.77 13.68
CA GLY A 381 21.38 -9.85 12.70
C GLY A 381 20.43 -9.67 11.53
N LEU A 382 20.93 -9.77 10.30
CA LEU A 382 20.13 -9.62 9.08
C LEU A 382 19.86 -10.94 8.38
N SER A 383 18.72 -11.04 7.70
CA SER A 383 18.44 -12.04 6.66
C SER A 383 18.74 -11.49 5.27
N TRP A 384 18.36 -10.22 5.04
CA TRP A 384 18.51 -9.55 3.74
C TRP A 384 18.94 -8.10 3.91
N PHE A 385 19.75 -7.63 2.96
CA PHE A 385 19.96 -6.23 2.67
C PHE A 385 19.68 -6.00 1.19
N VAL A 386 18.79 -5.07 0.86
CA VAL A 386 18.49 -4.69 -0.53
C VAL A 386 18.44 -3.17 -0.65
N SER A 387 19.30 -2.61 -1.50
CA SER A 387 19.22 -1.21 -1.88
C SER A 387 18.48 -1.07 -3.19
N LEU A 388 17.33 -0.39 -3.20
CA LEU A 388 16.49 -0.21 -4.39
C LEU A 388 17.01 0.89 -5.33
N GLY A 389 17.85 1.79 -4.83
CA GLY A 389 18.28 2.98 -5.58
C GLY A 389 17.08 3.80 -6.03
N ASP A 390 17.04 4.14 -7.31
CA ASP A 390 15.97 4.96 -7.90
C ASP A 390 14.61 4.25 -7.96
N LYS A 391 14.57 2.94 -7.69
CA LYS A 391 13.32 2.14 -7.64
C LYS A 391 12.54 2.23 -8.96
N SER A 392 13.25 2.09 -10.09
CA SER A 392 12.65 2.26 -11.43
C SER A 392 11.88 1.02 -11.91
N ASP A 393 12.22 -0.18 -11.43
CA ASP A 393 11.47 -1.42 -11.71
C ASP A 393 11.06 -2.16 -10.42
N VAL A 394 11.98 -2.88 -9.78
CA VAL A 394 11.68 -3.60 -8.54
C VAL A 394 11.44 -2.58 -7.43
N SER A 395 10.31 -2.74 -6.75
CA SER A 395 9.85 -1.82 -5.72
C SER A 395 9.82 -2.47 -4.34
N SER A 396 9.57 -1.63 -3.33
CA SER A 396 9.25 -2.07 -1.98
C SER A 396 8.10 -3.08 -1.93
N ASN A 397 7.09 -2.96 -2.82
CA ASN A 397 5.96 -3.88 -2.88
C ASN A 397 6.42 -5.28 -3.30
N ASP A 398 7.30 -5.37 -4.30
CA ASP A 398 7.86 -6.64 -4.74
C ASP A 398 8.67 -7.32 -3.61
N LEU A 399 9.48 -6.55 -2.88
CA LEU A 399 10.26 -7.07 -1.75
C LEU A 399 9.37 -7.55 -0.60
N LEU A 400 8.30 -6.82 -0.27
CA LEU A 400 7.34 -7.24 0.76
C LEU A 400 6.69 -8.57 0.38
N GLN A 401 6.28 -8.75 -0.88
CA GLN A 401 5.68 -10.00 -1.36
C GLN A 401 6.66 -11.18 -1.37
N PHE A 402 7.94 -10.92 -1.66
CA PHE A 402 9.00 -11.92 -1.57
C PHE A 402 9.29 -12.32 -0.11
N TRP A 403 9.47 -11.35 0.79
CA TRP A 403 9.77 -11.59 2.20
C TRP A 403 8.57 -12.15 2.97
N GLU A 404 7.35 -11.99 2.47
CA GLU A 404 6.14 -12.64 3.03
C GLU A 404 6.30 -14.16 3.14
N ASP A 405 6.97 -14.79 2.16
CA ASP A 405 7.19 -16.24 2.09
C ASP A 405 8.57 -16.69 2.60
N ASP A 406 9.48 -15.77 2.98
CA ASP A 406 10.81 -16.13 3.49
C ASP A 406 10.76 -16.50 4.98
N ASP A 407 10.91 -17.78 5.30
CA ASP A 407 10.86 -18.29 6.68
C ASP A 407 11.91 -17.69 7.61
N GLN A 408 13.04 -17.19 7.08
CA GLN A 408 14.09 -16.56 7.89
C GLN A 408 13.74 -15.12 8.30
N THR A 409 13.04 -14.35 7.48
CA THR A 409 12.77 -12.91 7.71
C THR A 409 11.59 -12.69 8.65
N ARG A 410 11.82 -12.44 9.93
CA ARG A 410 10.74 -12.15 10.89
C ARG A 410 10.31 -10.68 10.94
N VAL A 411 11.25 -9.76 10.69
CA VAL A 411 11.00 -8.30 10.75
C VAL A 411 11.53 -7.64 9.50
N ILE A 412 10.79 -6.67 8.99
CA ILE A 412 11.14 -5.92 7.79
C ILE A 412 11.38 -4.46 8.20
N ALA A 413 12.57 -3.93 7.89
CA ALA A 413 12.95 -2.55 8.13
C ALA A 413 13.13 -1.82 6.80
N MET A 414 12.45 -0.68 6.64
CA MET A 414 12.39 0.03 5.37
C MET A 414 12.73 1.50 5.52
N TYR A 415 13.53 2.01 4.59
CA TYR A 415 13.70 3.44 4.38
C TYR A 415 13.10 3.78 3.02
N THR A 416 11.97 4.48 3.02
CA THR A 416 11.14 4.69 1.83
C THR A 416 10.99 6.19 1.53
N GLU A 417 11.35 6.59 0.31
CA GLU A 417 11.18 7.96 -0.18
C GLU A 417 9.90 8.14 -1.02
N SER A 418 9.38 7.08 -1.62
CA SER A 418 8.11 7.08 -2.34
C SER A 418 7.39 5.73 -2.30
N PHE A 419 6.06 5.74 -2.21
CA PHE A 419 5.23 4.51 -2.22
C PHE A 419 5.02 3.92 -3.61
N GLY A 420 5.20 4.70 -4.69
CA GLY A 420 4.74 4.30 -6.02
C GLY A 420 3.21 4.32 -6.06
N ASN A 421 2.57 3.15 -6.14
CA ASN A 421 1.13 2.97 -5.99
C ASN A 421 0.79 2.78 -4.49
N PRO A 422 0.25 3.79 -3.79
CA PRO A 422 0.10 3.73 -2.34
C PRO A 422 -1.06 2.83 -1.90
N ALA A 423 -2.12 2.66 -2.71
CA ALA A 423 -3.18 1.69 -2.41
C ALA A 423 -2.66 0.24 -2.49
N LYS A 424 -1.88 -0.08 -3.53
CA LYS A 424 -1.20 -1.38 -3.64
C LYS A 424 -0.23 -1.59 -2.46
N PHE A 425 0.54 -0.58 -2.10
CA PHE A 425 1.42 -0.64 -0.92
C PHE A 425 0.63 -0.89 0.36
N ALA A 426 -0.43 -0.12 0.62
CA ALA A 426 -1.24 -0.24 1.84
C ALA A 426 -1.81 -1.66 1.99
N ARG A 427 -2.35 -2.23 0.92
CA ARG A 427 -2.89 -3.59 0.88
C ARG A 427 -1.82 -4.65 1.17
N ILE A 428 -0.70 -4.62 0.44
CA ILE A 428 0.40 -5.58 0.62
C ILE A 428 1.00 -5.45 2.02
N ALA A 429 1.28 -4.22 2.47
CA ALA A 429 1.84 -3.96 3.78
C ALA A 429 0.88 -4.42 4.89
N ARG A 430 -0.43 -4.16 4.80
CA ARG A 430 -1.43 -4.65 5.75
C ARG A 430 -1.35 -6.18 5.88
N ARG A 431 -1.39 -6.89 4.75
CA ARG A 431 -1.32 -8.35 4.69
C ARG A 431 -0.02 -8.90 5.29
N VAL A 432 1.12 -8.31 4.96
CA VAL A 432 2.43 -8.73 5.48
C VAL A 432 2.57 -8.43 6.98
N SER A 433 2.10 -7.25 7.42
CA SER A 433 2.10 -6.80 8.81
C SER A 433 1.33 -7.73 9.75
N HIS A 434 0.39 -8.55 9.26
CA HIS A 434 -0.27 -9.58 10.08
C HIS A 434 0.69 -10.63 10.64
N ARG A 435 1.76 -10.94 9.91
CA ARG A 435 2.70 -12.02 10.25
C ARG A 435 4.11 -11.51 10.55
N ARG A 436 4.51 -10.41 9.92
CA ARG A 436 5.87 -9.87 9.95
C ARG A 436 5.79 -8.36 10.20
N PRO A 437 6.24 -7.86 11.37
CA PRO A 437 6.23 -6.42 11.63
C PRO A 437 7.06 -5.67 10.58
N ILE A 438 6.48 -4.61 10.02
CA ILE A 438 7.16 -3.69 9.11
C ILE A 438 7.47 -2.42 9.89
N VAL A 439 8.74 -2.05 9.99
CA VAL A 439 9.20 -0.79 10.60
C VAL A 439 9.71 0.11 9.49
N ALA A 440 9.26 1.37 9.44
CA ALA A 440 9.57 2.23 8.31
C ALA A 440 9.92 3.67 8.70
N VAL A 441 10.97 4.21 8.07
CA VAL A 441 11.27 5.64 8.02
C VAL A 441 10.72 6.20 6.71
N ARG A 442 9.94 7.29 6.79
CA ARG A 442 9.49 8.07 5.63
C ARG A 442 10.36 9.29 5.42
N THR A 443 10.74 9.52 4.17
CA THR A 443 11.36 10.76 3.70
C THR A 443 10.78 11.15 2.34
N GLY A 444 11.14 12.31 1.79
CA GLY A 444 10.71 12.72 0.46
C GLY A 444 9.18 12.81 0.31
N SER A 445 8.64 12.48 -0.86
CA SER A 445 7.19 12.53 -1.11
C SER A 445 6.41 11.49 -0.32
N ALA A 446 7.06 10.40 0.12
CA ALA A 446 6.47 9.49 1.07
C ALA A 446 6.15 10.23 2.37
N ALA A 447 6.96 11.21 2.81
CA ALA A 447 6.82 11.99 4.05
C ALA A 447 5.73 13.09 4.02
N ASP A 448 5.12 13.36 2.87
CA ASP A 448 4.16 14.45 2.73
C ASP A 448 2.81 14.15 3.41
N GLY A 449 2.43 15.04 4.34
CA GLY A 449 1.07 15.18 4.87
C GLY A 449 0.57 14.06 5.81
N ALA A 450 -0.66 14.25 6.29
CA ALA A 450 -1.38 13.30 7.16
C ALA A 450 -1.71 11.96 6.47
N ILE A 451 -1.73 11.96 5.13
CA ILE A 451 -2.10 10.83 4.29
C ILE A 451 -1.06 9.70 4.40
N GLY A 452 0.23 10.00 4.31
CA GLY A 452 1.26 8.96 4.42
C GLY A 452 1.28 8.27 5.79
N SER A 453 1.01 9.04 6.85
CA SER A 453 0.86 8.49 8.21
C SER A 453 -0.39 7.59 8.32
N ALA A 454 -1.52 8.01 7.73
CA ALA A 454 -2.74 7.21 7.66
C ALA A 454 -2.53 5.85 6.94
N ILE A 455 -1.81 5.85 5.81
CA ILE A 455 -1.46 4.62 5.07
C ILE A 455 -0.69 3.65 5.98
N PHE A 456 0.34 4.14 6.67
CA PHE A 456 1.19 3.30 7.53
C PHE A 456 0.40 2.73 8.71
N GLN A 457 -0.35 3.57 9.41
CA GLN A 457 -1.13 3.15 10.57
C GLN A 457 -2.17 2.09 10.20
N GLN A 458 -2.89 2.28 9.09
CA GLN A 458 -3.89 1.32 8.65
C GLN A 458 -3.28 0.01 8.15
N ALA A 459 -2.12 0.08 7.50
CA ALA A 459 -1.37 -1.07 7.04
C ALA A 459 -0.55 -1.78 8.14
N GLY A 460 -0.67 -1.36 9.41
CA GLY A 460 0.09 -1.93 10.52
C GLY A 460 1.61 -1.66 10.45
N VAL A 461 2.04 -0.71 9.61
CA VAL A 461 3.44 -0.31 9.47
C VAL A 461 3.82 0.61 10.64
N ILE A 462 4.90 0.25 11.33
CA ILE A 462 5.43 0.96 12.49
C ILE A 462 6.31 2.12 12.01
N GLU A 463 5.71 3.29 11.90
CA GLU A 463 6.43 4.52 11.55
C GLU A 463 7.43 4.93 12.64
N VAL A 464 8.66 5.27 12.22
CA VAL A 464 9.74 5.75 13.08
C VAL A 464 10.39 7.00 12.49
N PRO A 465 10.82 7.96 13.34
CA PRO A 465 11.29 9.26 12.86
C PRO A 465 12.74 9.26 12.38
N THR A 466 13.54 8.23 12.72
CA THR A 466 14.98 8.21 12.44
C THR A 466 15.46 6.80 12.13
N VAL A 467 16.61 6.69 11.45
CA VAL A 467 17.33 5.43 11.22
C VAL A 467 17.67 4.73 12.54
N HIS A 468 18.02 5.48 13.59
CA HIS A 468 18.28 4.88 14.89
C HIS A 468 17.03 4.19 15.44
N ALA A 469 15.89 4.89 15.42
CA ALA A 469 14.62 4.33 15.86
C ALA A 469 14.17 3.14 14.99
N LEU A 470 14.51 3.12 13.68
CA LEU A 470 14.29 1.98 12.78
C LEU A 470 15.03 0.74 13.27
N LEU A 471 16.34 0.87 13.48
CA LEU A 471 17.20 -0.25 13.88
C LEU A 471 16.85 -0.75 15.29
N ASP A 472 16.57 0.15 16.23
CA ASP A 472 16.17 -0.19 17.60
C ASP A 472 14.84 -0.95 17.63
N THR A 473 13.84 -0.44 16.91
CA THR A 473 12.52 -1.05 16.87
C THR A 473 12.58 -2.40 16.16
N ALA A 474 13.33 -2.50 15.06
CA ALA A 474 13.55 -3.77 14.36
C ALA A 474 14.24 -4.80 15.26
N ARG A 475 15.28 -4.41 16.01
CA ARG A 475 16.01 -5.27 16.95
C ARG A 475 15.11 -5.81 18.05
N VAL A 476 14.26 -4.98 18.65
CA VAL A 476 13.35 -5.44 19.72
C VAL A 476 12.32 -6.39 19.13
N LEU A 477 11.66 -6.05 18.03
CA LEU A 477 10.63 -6.90 17.43
C LEU A 477 11.19 -8.21 16.86
N SER A 478 12.47 -8.27 16.53
CA SER A 478 13.10 -9.46 15.96
C SER A 478 13.51 -10.49 17.02
N SER A 479 13.63 -10.05 18.27
CA SER A 479 14.15 -10.84 19.39
C SER A 479 13.18 -10.98 20.56
N GLN A 480 12.15 -10.14 20.64
CA GLN A 480 11.17 -10.11 21.73
C GLN A 480 9.73 -10.31 21.20
N PRO A 481 8.82 -10.92 22.00
CA PRO A 481 7.39 -10.93 21.69
C PRO A 481 6.80 -9.53 21.56
N VAL A 482 5.74 -9.39 20.76
CA VAL A 482 4.97 -8.13 20.66
C VAL A 482 4.28 -7.83 21.99
N LEU A 483 4.42 -6.60 22.48
CA LEU A 483 3.76 -6.14 23.69
C LEU A 483 2.24 -6.07 23.47
N ARG A 484 1.45 -6.86 24.20
CA ARG A 484 -0.01 -6.98 24.00
C ARG A 484 -0.84 -6.03 24.86
N GLY A 485 -0.28 -5.54 25.95
CA GLY A 485 -0.95 -4.60 26.86
C GLY A 485 0.02 -3.56 27.41
N PRO A 486 -0.50 -2.52 28.08
CA PRO A 486 0.30 -1.36 28.46
C PRO A 486 1.10 -1.53 29.76
N ALA A 487 0.91 -2.61 30.53
CA ALA A 487 1.48 -2.74 31.87
C ALA A 487 2.94 -3.22 31.87
N ILE A 488 3.86 -2.33 32.21
CA ILE A 488 5.29 -2.60 32.28
C ILE A 488 5.76 -2.66 33.74
N ARG A 489 6.43 -3.76 34.11
CA ARG A 489 7.14 -3.87 35.39
C ARG A 489 8.60 -3.46 35.23
N ILE A 490 9.00 -2.40 35.92
CA ILE A 490 10.39 -1.97 36.04
C ILE A 490 11.07 -2.78 37.14
N VAL A 491 12.09 -3.58 36.82
CA VAL A 491 12.94 -4.29 37.79
C VAL A 491 14.27 -3.56 37.90
N THR A 492 14.63 -3.04 39.07
CA THR A 492 15.80 -2.16 39.17
C THR A 492 16.44 -2.10 40.55
N ASN A 493 17.77 -1.97 40.60
CA ASN A 493 18.55 -1.67 41.80
C ASN A 493 18.75 -0.17 42.06
N SER A 494 18.19 0.72 41.23
CA SER A 494 18.45 2.16 41.31
C SER A 494 17.18 3.00 41.32
N ARG A 495 17.22 4.13 42.02
CA ARG A 495 16.08 5.05 42.16
C ARG A 495 15.95 6.02 40.99
N SER A 496 17.02 6.74 40.67
CA SER A 496 16.98 7.84 39.69
C SER A 496 16.64 7.38 38.26
N PRO A 497 17.29 6.35 37.70
CA PRO A 497 16.97 5.80 36.38
C PRO A 497 15.53 5.26 36.30
N ALA A 498 15.02 4.74 37.40
CA ALA A 498 13.64 4.25 37.46
C ALA A 498 12.61 5.38 37.42
N THR A 499 12.90 6.54 38.01
CA THR A 499 12.05 7.73 37.87
C THR A 499 11.99 8.20 36.42
N LEU A 500 13.14 8.23 35.72
CA LEU A 500 13.20 8.55 34.29
C LEU A 500 12.40 7.53 33.46
N ALA A 501 12.59 6.24 33.73
CA ALA A 501 11.85 5.17 33.05
C ALA A 501 10.34 5.27 33.26
N THR A 502 9.88 5.54 34.49
CA THR A 502 8.45 5.75 34.78
C THR A 502 7.90 6.92 33.99
N ALA A 503 8.58 8.07 34.00
CA ALA A 503 8.15 9.24 33.25
C ALA A 503 8.12 8.99 31.73
N ALA A 504 9.14 8.31 31.19
CA ALA A 504 9.22 7.97 29.78
C ALA A 504 8.12 6.99 29.34
N LEU A 505 7.85 5.95 30.14
CA LEU A 505 6.77 4.99 29.88
C LEU A 505 5.40 5.68 29.92
N GLN A 506 5.14 6.49 30.95
CA GLN A 506 3.89 7.24 31.08
C GLN A 506 3.69 8.23 29.92
N GLY A 507 4.73 8.99 29.57
CA GLY A 507 4.69 9.90 28.43
C GLY A 507 4.50 9.20 27.09
N ALA A 508 4.81 7.91 27.00
CA ALA A 508 4.59 7.07 25.84
C ALA A 508 3.24 6.32 25.87
N GLY A 509 2.39 6.56 26.88
CA GLY A 509 1.07 5.93 27.02
C GLY A 509 1.10 4.53 27.64
N LEU A 510 2.17 4.17 28.37
CA LEU A 510 2.32 2.88 29.05
C LEU A 510 2.20 3.04 30.58
N ASN A 511 1.75 1.98 31.24
CA ASN A 511 1.57 1.93 32.69
C ASN A 511 2.80 1.33 33.36
N ALA A 512 3.48 2.09 34.22
CA ALA A 512 4.68 1.63 34.90
C ALA A 512 4.41 1.22 36.35
N SER A 513 4.91 0.06 36.76
CA SER A 513 5.01 -0.36 38.16
C SER A 513 6.46 -0.74 38.49
N ILE A 514 6.90 -0.61 39.74
CA ILE A 514 8.31 -0.76 40.11
C ILE A 514 8.50 -1.93 41.09
N SER A 515 9.43 -2.83 40.77
CA SER A 515 10.05 -3.77 41.69
C SER A 515 11.48 -3.30 42.00
N ARG A 516 11.69 -2.78 43.22
CA ARG A 516 12.99 -2.24 43.63
C ARG A 516 13.82 -3.29 44.36
N LEU A 517 15.03 -3.49 43.88
CA LEU A 517 16.05 -4.30 44.52
C LEU A 517 17.00 -3.40 45.35
N PRO A 518 17.75 -3.96 46.32
CA PRO A 518 18.87 -3.27 46.97
C PRO A 518 19.91 -2.79 45.95
N VAL A 519 20.69 -1.77 46.30
CA VAL A 519 21.73 -1.23 45.40
C VAL A 519 22.76 -2.31 45.05
N GLU A 520 23.12 -3.14 46.03
CA GLU A 520 24.02 -4.30 45.94
C GLU A 520 23.30 -5.59 45.48
N ALA A 521 22.23 -5.46 44.68
CA ALA A 521 21.46 -6.60 44.20
C ALA A 521 22.36 -7.61 43.46
N THR A 522 22.31 -8.87 43.90
CA THR A 522 23.04 -9.96 43.26
C THR A 522 22.37 -10.40 41.95
N PRO A 523 23.10 -11.06 41.03
CA PRO A 523 22.53 -11.62 39.81
C PRO A 523 21.30 -12.52 40.07
N ALA A 524 21.35 -13.35 41.11
CA ALA A 524 20.23 -14.22 41.51
C ALA A 524 18.96 -13.44 41.89
N MET A 525 19.11 -12.25 42.48
CA MET A 525 17.97 -11.40 42.85
C MET A 525 17.31 -10.79 41.61
N PHE A 526 18.09 -10.39 40.60
CA PHE A 526 17.56 -9.96 39.31
C PHE A 526 16.78 -11.09 38.64
N GLN A 527 17.35 -12.29 38.58
CA GLN A 527 16.70 -13.46 37.98
C GLN A 527 15.37 -13.78 38.69
N GLN A 528 15.34 -13.81 40.02
CA GLN A 528 14.14 -14.06 40.79
C GLN A 528 13.06 -12.99 40.58
N ALA A 529 13.45 -11.71 40.60
CA ALA A 529 12.52 -10.60 40.43
C ALA A 529 11.94 -10.52 39.02
N MET A 530 12.76 -10.78 37.99
CA MET A 530 12.31 -10.89 36.61
C MET A 530 11.37 -12.08 36.43
N GLY A 531 11.71 -13.25 36.98
CA GLY A 531 10.84 -14.42 36.94
C GLY A 531 9.47 -14.16 37.57
N ALA A 532 9.42 -13.49 38.72
CA ALA A 532 8.17 -13.09 39.37
C ALA A 532 7.37 -12.08 38.52
N ALA A 533 8.04 -11.09 37.91
CA ALA A 533 7.41 -10.10 37.04
C ALA A 533 6.82 -10.74 35.77
N LEU A 534 7.57 -11.65 35.13
CA LEU A 534 7.13 -12.36 33.92
C LEU A 534 5.93 -13.27 34.20
N ALA A 535 5.89 -13.91 35.38
CA ALA A 535 4.78 -14.77 35.78
C ALA A 535 3.50 -14.00 36.19
N ALA A 536 3.59 -12.71 36.51
CA ALA A 536 2.47 -11.94 37.04
C ALA A 536 1.43 -11.61 35.95
N PRO A 537 0.13 -11.92 36.13
CA PRO A 537 -0.89 -11.74 35.09
C PRO A 537 -1.23 -10.27 34.80
N ASP A 538 -0.94 -9.36 35.72
CA ASP A 538 -1.12 -7.90 35.62
C ASP A 538 0.07 -7.18 34.97
N VAL A 539 1.05 -7.93 34.44
CA VAL A 539 2.25 -7.42 33.78
C VAL A 539 2.29 -7.93 32.35
N ASP A 540 2.42 -7.02 31.38
CA ASP A 540 2.50 -7.31 29.95
C ASP A 540 3.95 -7.32 29.43
N GLY A 541 4.86 -6.60 30.09
CA GLY A 541 6.28 -6.54 29.74
C GLY A 541 7.19 -6.15 30.90
N VAL A 542 8.49 -6.39 30.75
CA VAL A 542 9.50 -6.12 31.79
C VAL A 542 10.59 -5.19 31.24
N LEU A 543 10.83 -4.10 31.97
CA LEU A 543 11.97 -3.21 31.75
C LEU A 543 12.96 -3.41 32.90
N VAL A 544 14.11 -4.05 32.63
CA VAL A 544 15.13 -4.26 33.65
C VAL A 544 16.18 -3.16 33.57
N ILE A 545 16.45 -2.49 34.69
CA ILE A 545 17.43 -1.41 34.77
C ILE A 545 18.50 -1.79 35.79
N HIS A 546 19.72 -2.00 35.31
CA HIS A 546 20.89 -2.25 36.14
C HIS A 546 21.78 -1.02 36.15
N ALA A 547 22.04 -0.50 37.34
CA ALA A 547 23.02 0.55 37.58
C ALA A 547 24.16 -0.03 38.42
N PRO A 548 25.38 -0.20 37.89
CA PRO A 548 26.48 -0.72 38.68
C PRO A 548 26.88 0.28 39.77
N ALA A 549 27.32 -0.23 40.93
CA ALA A 549 27.73 0.61 42.06
C ALA A 549 29.03 1.40 41.78
N VAL A 550 29.88 0.87 40.89
CA VAL A 550 31.10 1.51 40.37
C VAL A 550 31.01 1.53 38.85
N ALA A 551 31.25 2.68 38.23
CA ALA A 551 31.06 2.87 36.78
C ALA A 551 31.92 1.97 35.88
N SER A 552 33.00 1.38 36.41
CA SER A 552 33.86 0.41 35.71
C SER A 552 33.32 -1.02 35.70
N ASP A 553 32.29 -1.32 36.50
CA ASP A 553 31.89 -2.68 36.86
C ASP A 553 30.52 -3.01 36.26
N ILE A 554 30.36 -2.84 34.94
CA ILE A 554 29.22 -3.45 34.26
C ILE A 554 29.37 -4.96 34.44
N ASP A 555 28.66 -5.49 35.43
CA ASP A 555 28.87 -6.82 35.96
C ASP A 555 28.44 -7.85 34.91
N SER A 556 29.40 -8.65 34.43
CA SER A 556 29.14 -9.73 33.48
C SER A 556 28.11 -10.70 34.04
N ASP A 557 28.11 -10.92 35.35
CA ASP A 557 27.25 -11.88 36.01
C ASP A 557 25.80 -11.36 36.10
N ALA A 558 25.63 -10.05 36.33
CA ALA A 558 24.30 -9.41 36.28
C ALA A 558 23.72 -9.45 34.86
N SER A 559 24.55 -9.18 33.85
CA SER A 559 24.15 -9.25 32.43
C SER A 559 23.78 -10.67 32.01
N GLU A 560 24.51 -11.68 32.49
CA GLU A 560 24.19 -13.09 32.29
C GLU A 560 22.88 -13.48 32.98
N ALA A 561 22.65 -13.08 34.23
CA ALA A 561 21.40 -13.39 34.92
C ALA A 561 20.17 -12.75 34.26
N ILE A 562 20.32 -11.52 33.75
CA ILE A 562 19.27 -10.84 32.98
C ILE A 562 18.98 -11.60 31.69
N ASP A 563 20.00 -12.01 30.94
CA ASP A 563 19.83 -12.78 29.71
C ASP A 563 19.15 -14.12 29.96
N VAL A 564 19.60 -14.87 30.97
CA VAL A 564 19.01 -16.16 31.36
C VAL A 564 17.55 -15.99 31.78
N ALA A 565 17.21 -14.92 32.49
CA ALA A 565 15.84 -14.65 32.93
C ALA A 565 14.91 -14.21 31.78
N GLY A 566 15.45 -13.50 30.78
CA GLY A 566 14.66 -12.98 29.65
C GLY A 566 14.57 -13.92 28.45
N THR A 567 15.53 -14.83 28.28
CA THR A 567 15.56 -15.76 27.15
C THR A 567 14.35 -16.69 27.15
N GLY A 568 13.60 -16.72 26.04
CA GLY A 568 12.42 -17.56 25.90
C GLY A 568 11.18 -17.04 26.65
N ALA A 569 11.21 -15.82 27.18
CA ALA A 569 10.05 -15.21 27.82
C ALA A 569 8.90 -15.02 26.82
N LEU A 570 7.66 -15.22 27.29
CA LEU A 570 6.45 -15.00 26.50
C LEU A 570 6.00 -13.52 26.50
N LYS A 571 6.62 -12.70 27.35
CA LYS A 571 6.41 -11.26 27.45
C LYS A 571 7.72 -10.55 27.09
N PRO A 572 7.67 -9.39 26.42
CA PRO A 572 8.87 -8.64 26.06
C PRO A 572 9.69 -8.25 27.29
N VAL A 573 11.01 -8.46 27.19
CA VAL A 573 12.01 -8.04 28.15
C VAL A 573 12.98 -7.09 27.46
N VAL A 574 13.16 -5.91 28.04
CA VAL A 574 14.12 -4.90 27.56
C VAL A 574 15.04 -4.50 28.70
N GLY A 575 16.34 -4.46 28.43
CA GLY A 575 17.38 -4.03 29.36
C GLY A 575 17.75 -2.56 29.21
N VAL A 576 18.10 -1.94 30.34
CA VAL A 576 18.79 -0.65 30.41
C VAL A 576 19.99 -0.82 31.36
N LEU A 577 21.14 -1.16 30.79
CA LEU A 577 22.40 -1.33 31.50
C LEU A 577 23.18 -0.01 31.46
N LEU A 578 23.16 0.75 32.56
CA LEU A 578 23.82 2.05 32.60
C LEU A 578 25.34 1.91 32.48
N GLY A 579 25.92 2.70 31.57
CA GLY A 579 27.34 2.63 31.23
C GLY A 579 27.65 1.66 30.08
N SER A 580 26.68 0.85 29.64
CA SER A 580 26.82 -0.01 28.45
C SER A 580 26.45 0.75 27.18
N ALA A 581 26.91 0.26 26.03
CA ALA A 581 26.41 0.69 24.73
C ALA A 581 25.07 0.00 24.39
N ASP A 582 24.34 0.58 23.43
CA ASP A 582 23.16 -0.06 22.85
C ASP A 582 23.58 -1.36 22.16
N GLY A 583 22.87 -2.45 22.42
CA GLY A 583 23.20 -3.75 21.84
C GLY A 583 22.33 -4.86 22.45
N PRO A 584 22.73 -6.12 22.35
CA PRO A 584 22.23 -7.14 23.26
C PRO A 584 22.83 -6.93 24.67
N VAL A 585 22.15 -7.36 25.74
CA VAL A 585 22.68 -7.25 27.14
C VAL A 585 24.03 -7.97 27.32
N ARG A 586 24.31 -8.95 26.48
CA ARG A 586 25.62 -9.56 26.27
C ARG A 586 25.75 -10.06 24.83
N PRO A 587 26.96 -10.25 24.27
CA PRO A 587 27.11 -10.78 22.91
C PRO A 587 26.32 -12.07 22.69
N GLY A 588 25.45 -12.08 21.67
CA GLY A 588 24.60 -13.21 21.30
C GLY A 588 23.30 -13.36 22.11
N SER A 589 23.04 -12.50 23.10
CA SER A 589 21.77 -12.50 23.85
C SER A 589 20.59 -12.05 22.98
N ALA A 590 19.43 -12.65 23.23
CA ALA A 590 18.16 -12.23 22.64
C ALA A 590 17.51 -11.05 23.38
N VAL A 591 18.02 -10.64 24.55
CA VAL A 591 17.48 -9.52 25.32
C VAL A 591 18.14 -8.21 24.86
N PRO A 592 17.39 -7.28 24.25
CA PRO A 592 17.93 -6.01 23.78
C PRO A 592 18.23 -5.08 24.97
N ASN A 593 19.35 -4.36 24.87
CA ASN A 593 19.84 -3.36 25.81
C ASN A 593 19.84 -1.95 25.19
N PHE A 594 19.48 -0.99 26.03
CA PHE A 594 19.57 0.44 25.75
C PHE A 594 20.44 1.14 26.80
N SER A 595 21.09 2.22 26.41
CA SER A 595 21.90 3.05 27.29
C SER A 595 21.02 3.88 28.23
N PHE A 596 19.81 4.24 27.78
CA PHE A 596 18.86 5.09 28.52
C PHE A 596 17.39 4.63 28.40
N PRO A 597 16.55 4.88 29.42
CA PRO A 597 15.16 4.40 29.44
C PRO A 597 14.23 4.97 28.36
N GLU A 598 14.47 6.17 27.87
CA GLU A 598 13.58 6.88 26.94
C GLU A 598 13.45 6.12 25.61
N GLN A 599 14.57 5.61 25.10
CA GLN A 599 14.60 4.80 23.87
C GLN A 599 13.85 3.48 24.07
N ALA A 600 14.09 2.80 25.19
CA ALA A 600 13.40 1.56 25.55
C ALA A 600 11.88 1.77 25.65
N ALA A 601 11.45 2.83 26.33
CA ALA A 601 10.04 3.18 26.46
C ALA A 601 9.39 3.49 25.10
N ALA A 602 10.08 4.24 24.23
CA ALA A 602 9.59 4.56 22.89
C ALA A 602 9.39 3.29 22.02
N VAL A 603 10.31 2.33 22.09
CA VAL A 603 10.20 1.07 21.33
C VAL A 603 9.11 0.17 21.89
N LEU A 604 8.98 0.05 23.22
CA LEU A 604 7.88 -0.68 23.86
C LEU A 604 6.53 -0.08 23.46
N ALA A 605 6.39 1.24 23.42
CA ALA A 605 5.15 1.90 23.01
C ALA A 605 4.81 1.61 21.53
N ARG A 606 5.80 1.58 20.63
CA ARG A 606 5.59 1.17 19.23
C ARG A 606 5.15 -0.30 19.13
N SER A 607 5.78 -1.18 19.92
CA SER A 607 5.40 -2.60 20.00
C SER A 607 3.96 -2.75 20.50
N HIS A 608 3.56 -1.99 21.52
CA HIS A 608 2.19 -1.97 22.04
C HIS A 608 1.17 -1.54 21.01
N ARG A 609 1.41 -0.42 20.30
CA ARG A 609 0.52 0.07 19.23
C ARG A 609 0.35 -0.95 18.11
N TYR A 610 1.44 -1.61 17.71
CA TYR A 610 1.36 -2.71 16.74
C TYR A 610 0.57 -3.91 17.29
N GLY A 611 0.73 -4.25 18.57
CA GLY A 611 -0.06 -5.26 19.26
C GLY A 611 -1.56 -4.95 19.30
N GLN A 612 -1.93 -3.68 19.51
CA GLN A 612 -3.30 -3.18 19.45
C GLN A 612 -3.86 -3.27 18.02
N TRP A 613 -3.07 -2.87 17.01
CA TRP A 613 -3.47 -3.00 15.61
C TRP A 613 -3.76 -4.46 15.23
N LEU A 614 -2.89 -5.41 15.60
CA LEU A 614 -3.12 -6.84 15.38
C LEU A 614 -4.41 -7.34 16.03
N ALA A 615 -4.74 -6.85 17.23
CA ALA A 615 -5.99 -7.20 17.91
C ALA A 615 -7.20 -6.62 17.17
N SER A 616 -7.12 -5.38 16.71
CA SER A 616 -8.19 -4.71 15.95
C SER A 616 -8.48 -5.38 14.61
N GLU A 617 -7.46 -5.88 13.92
CA GLU A 617 -7.63 -6.56 12.64
C GLU A 617 -8.31 -7.93 12.79
N SER A 618 -8.17 -8.56 13.96
CA SER A 618 -8.85 -9.81 14.28
C SER A 618 -10.32 -9.59 14.64
N ASP A 619 -10.69 -8.35 14.98
CA ASP A 619 -12.03 -7.91 15.34
C ASP A 619 -12.70 -7.23 14.14
N THR A 620 -13.03 -8.02 13.11
CA THR A 620 -13.88 -7.58 11.99
C THR A 620 -15.32 -7.43 12.48
N GLY A 621 -15.56 -6.42 13.31
CA GLY A 621 -16.90 -6.04 13.75
C GLY A 621 -17.81 -5.78 12.56
N SER A 622 -19.00 -6.37 12.57
CA SER A 622 -20.04 -6.10 11.58
C SER A 622 -20.40 -4.61 11.57
N LEU A 623 -20.61 -4.06 10.37
CA LEU A 623 -21.21 -2.74 10.19
C LEU A 623 -22.51 -2.60 11.00
N PRO A 624 -22.93 -1.37 11.37
CA PRO A 624 -24.16 -1.14 12.12
C PRO A 624 -25.38 -1.82 11.45
N VAL A 625 -26.32 -2.33 12.27
CA VAL A 625 -27.53 -3.08 11.85
C VAL A 625 -28.60 -2.16 11.22
N THR A 626 -28.23 -0.98 10.75
CA THR A 626 -29.16 -0.02 10.14
C THR A 626 -29.46 -0.45 8.70
N PRO A 627 -30.69 -0.32 8.18
CA PRO A 627 -30.96 -0.54 6.77
C PRO A 627 -30.16 0.46 5.94
N ILE A 628 -29.31 -0.05 5.05
CA ILE A 628 -28.55 0.74 4.07
C ILE A 628 -29.12 0.41 2.70
N ASP A 629 -29.37 1.44 1.89
CA ASP A 629 -29.88 1.30 0.52
C ASP A 629 -28.95 2.02 -0.48
N PRO A 630 -27.87 1.34 -0.94
CA PRO A 630 -26.93 1.92 -1.89
C PRO A 630 -27.56 2.23 -3.25
N ASP A 631 -28.61 1.52 -3.65
CA ASP A 631 -29.29 1.73 -4.94
C ASP A 631 -30.07 3.05 -4.95
N VAL A 632 -30.74 3.39 -3.83
CA VAL A 632 -31.39 4.70 -3.65
C VAL A 632 -30.36 5.82 -3.71
N ALA A 633 -29.26 5.69 -2.97
CA ALA A 633 -28.19 6.68 -2.99
C ALA A 633 -27.55 6.84 -4.39
N HIS A 634 -27.30 5.74 -5.10
CA HIS A 634 -26.81 5.76 -6.47
C HIS A 634 -27.79 6.47 -7.42
N THR A 635 -29.09 6.23 -7.26
CA THR A 635 -30.14 6.89 -8.04
C THR A 635 -30.16 8.40 -7.78
N ILE A 636 -30.08 8.82 -6.52
CA ILE A 636 -30.02 10.24 -6.12
C ILE A 636 -28.83 10.93 -6.80
N ILE A 637 -27.63 10.34 -6.70
CA ILE A 637 -26.40 10.90 -7.28
C ILE A 637 -26.50 10.95 -8.81
N SER A 638 -27.03 9.89 -9.44
CA SER A 638 -27.13 9.79 -10.90
C SER A 638 -28.08 10.85 -11.47
N ASN A 639 -29.21 11.12 -10.81
CA ASN A 639 -30.17 12.13 -11.23
C ASN A 639 -29.56 13.54 -11.22
N GLU A 640 -28.77 13.87 -10.20
CA GLU A 640 -28.11 15.19 -10.08
C GLU A 640 -27.00 15.42 -11.12
N LEU A 641 -26.43 14.32 -11.62
CA LEU A 641 -25.37 14.31 -12.64
C LEU A 641 -25.92 14.15 -14.07
N GLU A 642 -27.24 13.97 -14.25
CA GLU A 642 -27.84 13.79 -15.56
C GLU A 642 -27.63 15.05 -16.43
N GLY A 643 -27.18 14.86 -17.68
CA GLY A 643 -26.91 15.95 -18.62
C GLY A 643 -25.64 16.78 -18.35
N ARG A 644 -24.84 16.46 -17.33
CA ARG A 644 -23.58 17.15 -17.02
C ARG A 644 -22.35 16.50 -17.66
N ALA A 645 -21.28 17.27 -17.79
CA ALA A 645 -19.98 16.78 -18.23
C ALA A 645 -19.32 15.90 -17.16
N ASP A 646 -18.45 14.97 -17.58
CA ASP A 646 -17.92 13.92 -16.68
C ASP A 646 -17.09 14.49 -15.50
N ASP A 647 -16.35 15.58 -15.72
CA ASP A 647 -15.47 16.18 -14.69
C ASP A 647 -16.07 17.40 -13.96
N GLU A 648 -17.35 17.71 -14.16
CA GLU A 648 -17.97 18.88 -13.51
C GLU A 648 -18.39 18.55 -12.06
N PRO A 649 -17.77 19.15 -11.02
CA PRO A 649 -18.18 18.95 -9.64
C PRO A 649 -19.48 19.72 -9.34
N VAL A 650 -20.44 19.02 -8.73
CA VAL A 650 -21.76 19.54 -8.36
C VAL A 650 -21.92 19.51 -6.85
N ARG A 651 -22.18 20.67 -6.26
CA ARG A 651 -22.59 20.75 -4.85
C ARG A 651 -24.06 20.39 -4.73
N LEU A 652 -24.37 19.38 -3.92
CA LEU A 652 -25.75 18.95 -3.70
C LEU A 652 -26.53 19.99 -2.89
N GLY A 653 -27.81 20.16 -3.24
CA GLY A 653 -28.75 20.96 -2.45
C GLY A 653 -29.10 20.29 -1.11
N ILE A 654 -29.64 21.05 -0.16
CA ILE A 654 -29.88 20.58 1.22
C ILE A 654 -30.82 19.36 1.26
N ARG A 655 -31.94 19.41 0.53
CA ARG A 655 -32.93 18.32 0.47
C ARG A 655 -32.30 17.03 -0.06
N VAL A 656 -31.62 17.12 -1.20
CA VAL A 656 -30.95 16.00 -1.86
C VAL A 656 -29.86 15.40 -0.97
N THR A 657 -29.11 16.25 -0.28
CA THR A 657 -28.07 15.81 0.66
C THR A 657 -28.67 15.08 1.85
N HIS A 658 -29.80 15.55 2.40
CA HIS A 658 -30.49 14.87 3.49
C HIS A 658 -31.05 13.51 3.04
N ASP A 659 -31.65 13.42 1.86
CA ASP A 659 -32.15 12.17 1.29
C ASP A 659 -31.01 11.15 1.08
N LEU A 660 -29.85 11.63 0.59
CA LEU A 660 -28.64 10.83 0.43
C LEU A 660 -28.11 10.28 1.77
N LEU A 661 -28.03 11.14 2.80
CA LEU A 661 -27.61 10.73 4.14
C LEU A 661 -28.58 9.74 4.79
N ALA A 662 -29.89 9.95 4.59
CA ALA A 662 -30.94 9.06 5.10
C ALA A 662 -30.88 7.66 4.50
N ALA A 663 -30.45 7.50 3.23
CA ALA A 663 -30.25 6.19 2.60
C ALA A 663 -29.19 5.30 3.30
N TYR A 664 -28.30 5.92 4.09
CA TYR A 664 -27.32 5.23 4.94
C TYR A 664 -27.67 5.31 6.44
N GLY A 665 -28.85 5.83 6.78
CA GLY A 665 -29.27 5.97 8.18
C GLY A 665 -28.53 7.06 8.96
N ILE A 666 -27.87 8.01 8.30
CA ILE A 666 -27.20 9.13 8.96
C ILE A 666 -28.26 10.15 9.40
N THR A 667 -28.32 10.41 10.70
CA THR A 667 -29.31 11.33 11.29
C THR A 667 -28.89 12.79 11.13
N THR A 668 -29.75 13.59 10.51
CA THR A 668 -29.57 15.04 10.33
C THR A 668 -30.62 15.83 11.11
N ALA A 669 -30.27 17.04 11.55
CA ALA A 669 -31.25 17.99 12.07
C ALA A 669 -32.21 18.42 10.96
N LYS A 670 -33.53 18.48 11.22
CA LYS A 670 -34.50 18.88 10.20
C LYS A 670 -34.16 20.27 9.68
N ALA A 671 -34.14 20.42 8.37
CA ALA A 671 -33.85 21.69 7.73
C ALA A 671 -34.73 21.89 6.49
N LEU A 672 -35.16 23.13 6.28
CA LEU A 672 -35.93 23.56 5.12
C LEU A 672 -35.24 24.75 4.47
N GLU A 673 -35.17 24.74 3.13
CA GLU A 673 -34.77 25.90 2.37
C GLU A 673 -35.93 26.91 2.34
N ALA A 674 -35.62 28.18 2.59
CA ALA A 674 -36.56 29.28 2.64
C ALA A 674 -35.99 30.52 1.96
N THR A 675 -36.87 31.46 1.62
CA THR A 675 -36.49 32.83 1.29
C THR A 675 -36.71 33.72 2.52
N PRO A 676 -36.25 34.97 2.52
CA PRO A 676 -36.57 35.92 3.58
C PRO A 676 -38.08 36.00 3.90
N ASP A 677 -38.94 35.89 2.88
CA ASP A 677 -40.39 35.96 3.02
C ASP A 677 -41.02 34.67 3.58
N SER A 678 -40.39 33.50 3.39
CA SER A 678 -40.94 32.21 3.82
C SER A 678 -40.26 31.61 5.07
N ALA A 679 -39.24 32.27 5.62
CA ALA A 679 -38.46 31.76 6.74
C ALA A 679 -39.30 31.48 8.01
N VAL A 680 -40.26 32.36 8.34
CA VAL A 680 -41.15 32.17 9.50
C VAL A 680 -42.09 30.97 9.29
N GLU A 681 -42.61 30.77 8.07
CA GLU A 681 -43.44 29.61 7.77
C GLU A 681 -42.65 28.30 7.87
N ALA A 682 -41.42 28.29 7.36
CA ALA A 682 -40.51 27.17 7.51
C ALA A 682 -40.18 26.88 8.99
N ALA A 683 -39.95 27.92 9.81
CA ALA A 683 -39.69 27.79 11.24
C ALA A 683 -40.88 27.14 11.98
N ARG A 684 -42.11 27.58 11.70
CA ARG A 684 -43.32 26.97 12.26
C ARG A 684 -43.50 25.52 11.84
N SER A 685 -43.15 25.18 10.61
CA SER A 685 -43.24 23.80 10.11
C SER A 685 -42.22 22.86 10.77
N ILE A 686 -41.04 23.36 11.13
CA ILE A 686 -40.00 22.60 11.83
C ILE A 686 -40.34 22.48 13.32
N GLY A 687 -40.78 23.58 13.93
CA GLY A 687 -41.01 23.72 15.36
C GLY A 687 -39.83 24.40 16.08
N TYR A 688 -40.13 25.28 17.03
CA TYR A 688 -39.14 26.02 17.80
C TYR A 688 -38.49 25.18 18.92
N PRO A 689 -37.23 25.45 19.30
CA PRO A 689 -36.35 26.51 18.77
C PRO A 689 -35.69 26.16 17.43
N VAL A 690 -35.44 27.17 16.61
CA VAL A 690 -34.79 27.04 15.29
C VAL A 690 -33.54 27.91 15.15
N ALA A 691 -32.67 27.53 14.21
CA ALA A 691 -31.62 28.36 13.67
C ALA A 691 -31.99 28.82 12.25
N VAL A 692 -31.53 30.00 11.87
CA VAL A 692 -31.57 30.49 10.49
C VAL A 692 -30.13 30.68 10.01
N LYS A 693 -29.81 30.12 8.84
CA LYS A 693 -28.47 30.21 8.22
C LYS A 693 -28.60 30.69 6.78
N ALA A 694 -27.81 31.67 6.35
CA ALA A 694 -27.71 32.01 4.94
C ALA A 694 -26.96 30.90 4.16
N ALA A 695 -27.41 30.59 2.94
CA ALA A 695 -26.76 29.59 2.08
C ALA A 695 -25.35 30.05 1.66
N ARG A 696 -25.17 31.36 1.47
CA ARG A 696 -23.87 32.02 1.28
C ARG A 696 -23.58 32.86 2.53
N ARG A 697 -22.72 32.35 3.41
CA ARG A 697 -22.44 32.95 4.72
C ARG A 697 -20.95 33.19 4.92
N GLY A 698 -20.63 34.17 5.76
CA GLY A 698 -19.25 34.50 6.14
C GLY A 698 -18.72 33.60 7.27
N VAL A 699 -17.47 33.81 7.66
CA VAL A 699 -16.86 33.11 8.80
C VAL A 699 -17.35 33.75 10.11
N GLY A 700 -18.04 32.98 10.97
CA GLY A 700 -18.51 33.44 12.27
C GLY A 700 -19.85 32.81 12.70
N ARG A 701 -20.35 33.18 13.88
CA ARG A 701 -21.65 32.74 14.45
C ARG A 701 -22.63 33.89 14.67
N SER A 702 -22.43 35.03 14.01
CA SER A 702 -23.29 36.21 14.17
C SER A 702 -24.33 36.29 13.07
N VAL A 703 -25.44 36.98 13.36
CA VAL A 703 -26.49 37.25 12.37
C VAL A 703 -25.90 37.97 11.15
N LYS A 704 -24.98 38.92 11.37
CA LYS A 704 -24.24 39.61 10.31
C LYS A 704 -23.34 38.69 9.47
N ALA A 705 -22.85 37.60 10.05
CA ALA A 705 -22.11 36.57 9.33
C ALA A 705 -23.04 35.56 8.64
N GLY A 706 -24.37 35.68 8.81
CA GLY A 706 -25.36 34.81 8.20
C GLY A 706 -25.78 33.62 9.06
N ILE A 707 -25.62 33.68 10.39
CA ILE A 707 -26.06 32.63 11.32
C ILE A 707 -26.80 33.26 12.51
N ALA A 708 -28.05 32.87 12.71
CA ALA A 708 -28.86 33.17 13.87
C ALA A 708 -29.26 31.85 14.54
N LEU A 709 -29.04 31.73 15.85
CA LEU A 709 -29.26 30.52 16.64
C LEU A 709 -30.28 30.81 17.76
N ASP A 710 -30.84 29.76 18.34
CA ASP A 710 -31.71 29.84 19.53
C ASP A 710 -32.96 30.73 19.34
N LEU A 711 -33.54 30.76 18.14
CA LEU A 711 -34.74 31.53 17.84
C LEU A 711 -35.95 30.75 18.36
N VAL A 712 -36.75 31.34 19.25
CA VAL A 712 -37.82 30.64 19.99
C VAL A 712 -39.22 31.04 19.53
N GLU A 713 -39.36 32.13 18.80
CA GLU A 713 -40.63 32.62 18.27
C GLU A 713 -40.50 33.29 16.88
N ASP A 714 -41.65 33.61 16.28
CA ASP A 714 -41.72 34.15 14.91
C ASP A 714 -41.01 35.51 14.77
N ASP A 715 -41.10 36.36 15.80
CA ASP A 715 -40.49 37.69 15.80
C ASP A 715 -38.95 37.59 15.80
N ASP A 716 -38.37 36.64 16.55
CA ASP A 716 -36.92 36.38 16.55
C ASP A 716 -36.39 36.02 15.15
N VAL A 717 -37.16 35.21 14.42
CA VAL A 717 -36.84 34.79 13.05
C VAL A 717 -36.92 35.97 12.10
N ALA A 718 -38.02 36.74 12.15
CA ALA A 718 -38.22 37.90 11.28
C ALA A 718 -37.12 38.96 11.47
N ASP A 719 -36.79 39.29 12.72
CA ASP A 719 -35.77 40.28 13.06
C ASP A 719 -34.36 39.83 12.62
N SER A 720 -34.04 38.55 12.87
CA SER A 720 -32.76 37.97 12.45
C SER A 720 -32.61 37.94 10.92
N VAL A 721 -33.68 37.59 10.20
CA VAL A 721 -33.69 37.59 8.73
C VAL A 721 -33.55 38.99 8.16
N ALA A 722 -34.26 39.97 8.71
CA ALA A 722 -34.13 41.37 8.28
C ALA A 722 -32.69 41.86 8.45
N GLN A 723 -32.05 41.53 9.58
CA GLN A 723 -30.65 41.88 9.83
C GLN A 723 -29.67 41.14 8.88
N MET A 724 -29.96 39.88 8.53
CA MET A 724 -29.17 39.15 7.53
C MET A 724 -29.28 39.78 6.15
N VAL A 725 -30.49 40.11 5.70
CA VAL A 725 -30.74 40.76 4.40
C VAL A 725 -30.04 42.11 4.33
N GLU A 726 -30.09 42.91 5.41
CA GLU A 726 -29.36 44.18 5.50
C GLU A 726 -27.84 44.00 5.39
N SER A 727 -27.30 42.94 6.02
CA SER A 727 -25.85 42.74 6.11
C SER A 727 -25.24 42.03 4.89
N LEU A 728 -25.98 41.10 4.28
CA LEU A 728 -25.48 40.16 3.26
C LEU A 728 -26.09 40.42 1.87
N GLY A 729 -27.19 41.16 1.76
CA GLY A 729 -27.87 41.41 0.48
C GLY A 729 -28.28 40.12 -0.24
N ASP A 730 -27.86 39.97 -1.50
CA ASP A 730 -28.19 38.83 -2.35
C ASP A 730 -27.71 37.47 -1.81
N ASP A 731 -26.72 37.47 -0.91
CA ASP A 731 -26.23 36.25 -0.27
C ASP A 731 -27.21 35.70 0.79
N ALA A 732 -28.17 36.51 1.25
CA ALA A 732 -29.30 36.11 2.11
C ALA A 732 -30.58 35.76 1.34
N ALA A 733 -30.55 35.73 0.00
CA ALA A 733 -31.72 35.37 -0.81
C ALA A 733 -32.20 33.93 -0.59
N THR A 734 -31.27 33.04 -0.22
CA THR A 734 -31.55 31.65 0.15
C THR A 734 -31.13 31.43 1.59
N LEU A 735 -32.09 31.04 2.42
CA LEU A 735 -31.93 30.76 3.84
C LEU A 735 -32.21 29.28 4.11
N ILE A 736 -31.60 28.76 5.18
CA ILE A 736 -31.84 27.43 5.70
C ILE A 736 -32.38 27.62 7.11
N VAL A 737 -33.64 27.26 7.31
CA VAL A 737 -34.26 27.21 8.64
C VAL A 737 -34.08 25.78 9.16
N GLN A 738 -33.56 25.64 10.37
CA GLN A 738 -33.11 24.36 10.90
C GLN A 738 -33.51 24.16 12.36
N GLU A 739 -33.88 22.94 12.72
CA GLU A 739 -34.14 22.52 14.11
C GLU A 739 -32.88 22.66 14.99
N MET A 740 -33.03 23.26 16.18
CA MET A 740 -31.96 23.26 17.18
C MET A 740 -31.89 21.91 17.88
N THR A 741 -30.71 21.28 17.86
CA THR A 741 -30.47 20.02 18.57
C THR A 741 -30.15 20.25 20.04
N THR A 742 -30.21 19.19 20.84
CA THR A 742 -29.70 19.22 22.22
C THR A 742 -28.23 19.69 22.22
N PRO A 743 -27.84 20.64 23.10
CA PRO A 743 -26.45 21.06 23.21
C PRO A 743 -25.53 19.88 23.46
N GLY A 744 -24.43 19.83 22.72
CA GLY A 744 -23.45 18.76 22.77
C GLY A 744 -22.08 19.26 22.30
N PHE A 745 -21.19 18.32 22.03
CA PHE A 745 -19.85 18.63 21.58
C PHE A 745 -19.75 18.68 20.05
N ASP A 746 -19.12 19.73 19.52
CA ASP A 746 -18.94 19.92 18.08
C ASP A 746 -17.80 19.01 17.56
N VAL A 747 -18.13 18.07 16.69
CA VAL A 747 -17.18 17.21 15.98
C VAL A 747 -17.30 17.41 14.48
N ARG A 748 -16.21 17.26 13.74
CA ARG A 748 -16.22 17.26 12.27
C ARG A 748 -15.84 15.87 11.77
N ILE A 749 -16.60 15.37 10.80
CA ILE A 749 -16.27 14.16 10.04
C ILE A 749 -16.21 14.54 8.57
N ARG A 750 -15.08 14.31 7.92
CA ARG A 750 -14.88 14.65 6.52
C ARG A 750 -14.40 13.43 5.75
N CYS A 751 -15.09 13.11 4.66
CA CYS A 751 -14.67 12.10 3.69
C CYS A 751 -14.31 12.79 2.38
N GLU A 752 -13.13 12.51 1.83
CA GLU A 752 -12.66 13.04 0.55
C GLU A 752 -12.24 11.88 -0.34
N HIS A 753 -12.60 11.92 -1.62
CA HIS A 753 -12.14 10.92 -2.58
C HIS A 753 -10.80 11.34 -3.18
N ASP A 754 -9.82 10.44 -3.11
CA ASP A 754 -8.54 10.56 -3.81
C ASP A 754 -8.43 9.42 -4.83
N ASP A 755 -8.15 9.76 -6.09
CA ASP A 755 -8.14 8.80 -7.20
C ASP A 755 -7.09 7.68 -7.02
N ARG A 756 -6.07 7.87 -6.18
CA ARG A 756 -5.01 6.87 -5.91
C ARG A 756 -5.25 6.07 -4.65
N LEU A 757 -5.96 6.63 -3.67
CA LEU A 757 -6.10 6.07 -2.31
C LEU A 757 -7.52 5.58 -2.00
N GLY A 758 -8.51 6.03 -2.77
CA GLY A 758 -9.91 5.89 -2.43
C GLY A 758 -10.34 6.95 -1.42
N VAL A 759 -11.25 6.57 -0.52
CA VAL A 759 -11.85 7.51 0.44
C VAL A 759 -10.92 7.75 1.62
N ILE A 760 -10.60 9.02 1.87
CA ILE A 760 -9.86 9.49 3.03
C ILE A 760 -10.87 10.02 4.04
N VAL A 761 -10.89 9.44 5.24
CA VAL A 761 -11.79 9.81 6.34
C VAL A 761 -10.99 10.59 7.39
N SER A 762 -11.51 11.73 7.81
CA SER A 762 -10.90 12.58 8.83
C SER A 762 -11.89 12.95 9.93
N VAL A 763 -11.43 12.90 11.17
CA VAL A 763 -12.23 13.23 12.37
C VAL A 763 -11.46 14.22 13.24
N GLY A 764 -12.17 15.15 13.88
CA GLY A 764 -11.57 16.10 14.81
C GLY A 764 -12.57 17.10 15.37
N LEU A 765 -12.08 18.15 16.03
CA LEU A 765 -12.93 19.22 16.54
C LEU A 765 -13.74 19.89 15.43
N GLY A 766 -15.04 20.04 15.66
CA GLY A 766 -15.98 20.66 14.74
C GLY A 766 -16.23 22.14 14.99
N GLY A 767 -17.13 22.70 14.19
CA GLY A 767 -17.58 24.08 14.28
C GLY A 767 -16.70 25.07 13.50
N VAL A 768 -16.92 26.36 13.75
CA VAL A 768 -16.38 27.48 12.96
C VAL A 768 -14.86 27.67 13.10
N HIS A 769 -14.24 27.09 14.12
CA HIS A 769 -12.80 27.19 14.38
C HIS A 769 -12.03 25.92 14.04
N ALA A 770 -12.70 24.89 13.48
CA ALA A 770 -12.10 23.59 13.18
C ALA A 770 -10.80 23.73 12.36
N ASP A 771 -10.82 24.53 11.30
CA ASP A 771 -9.66 24.72 10.40
C ASP A 771 -8.47 25.42 11.08
N VAL A 772 -8.71 26.22 12.13
CA VAL A 772 -7.66 26.95 12.87
C VAL A 772 -7.01 26.09 13.95
N ILE A 773 -7.79 25.23 14.61
CA ILE A 773 -7.30 24.38 15.71
C ILE A 773 -6.44 23.22 15.17
N ASN A 774 -6.68 22.81 13.92
CA ASN A 774 -5.96 21.73 13.23
C ASN A 774 -5.86 20.43 14.04
N ASP A 775 -6.91 20.11 14.79
CA ASP A 775 -7.08 18.86 15.50
C ASP A 775 -7.75 17.87 14.56
N ARG A 776 -6.99 16.92 14.00
CA ARG A 776 -7.50 15.99 12.98
C ARG A 776 -6.73 14.68 13.00
N ALA A 777 -7.45 13.57 13.09
CA ALA A 777 -6.96 12.23 12.79
C ALA A 777 -7.50 11.78 11.42
N THR A 778 -6.67 11.08 10.64
CA THR A 778 -7.01 10.65 9.27
C THR A 778 -6.78 9.15 9.09
N ARG A 779 -7.68 8.47 8.36
CA ARG A 779 -7.57 7.06 7.92
C ARG A 779 -8.08 6.93 6.48
N ILE A 780 -7.79 5.80 5.82
CA ILE A 780 -8.35 5.46 4.50
C ILE A 780 -9.48 4.45 4.70
N ALA A 781 -10.54 4.51 3.91
CA ALA A 781 -11.60 3.52 3.98
C ALA A 781 -11.16 2.17 3.35
N PRO A 782 -11.66 1.02 3.83
CA PRO A 782 -12.62 0.86 4.92
C PRO A 782 -11.97 1.10 6.30
N VAL A 783 -12.73 1.73 7.20
CA VAL A 783 -12.33 1.97 8.60
C VAL A 783 -12.99 0.91 9.48
N SER A 784 -12.24 0.28 10.39
CA SER A 784 -12.81 -0.65 11.38
C SER A 784 -13.38 0.10 12.58
N ARG A 785 -14.25 -0.54 13.37
CA ARG A 785 -14.79 0.05 14.61
C ARG A 785 -13.68 0.51 15.56
N THR A 786 -12.68 -0.33 15.79
CA THR A 786 -11.50 0.00 16.60
C THR A 786 -10.67 1.11 15.94
N GLY A 787 -10.57 1.12 14.62
CA GLY A 787 -9.89 2.18 13.87
C GLY A 787 -10.57 3.53 14.04
N ALA A 788 -11.91 3.58 13.99
CA ALA A 788 -12.70 4.79 14.23
C ALA A 788 -12.60 5.27 15.69
N ALA A 789 -12.59 4.36 16.67
CA ALA A 789 -12.33 4.70 18.07
C ALA A 789 -10.92 5.29 18.24
N ALA A 790 -9.90 4.67 17.65
CA ALA A 790 -8.54 5.18 17.68
C ALA A 790 -8.41 6.56 17.00
N MET A 791 -9.16 6.84 15.93
CA MET A 791 -9.21 8.18 15.35
C MET A 791 -9.74 9.24 16.34
N ILE A 792 -10.70 8.88 17.18
CA ILE A 792 -11.21 9.78 18.22
C ILE A 792 -10.14 9.98 19.30
N ASP A 793 -9.51 8.90 19.76
CA ASP A 793 -8.42 8.91 20.75
C ASP A 793 -7.19 9.73 20.32
N ASP A 794 -6.90 9.75 19.01
CA ASP A 794 -5.80 10.52 18.41
C ASP A 794 -6.10 12.03 18.34
N THR A 795 -7.27 12.49 18.79
CA THR A 795 -7.70 13.90 18.72
C THR A 795 -8.04 14.45 20.12
N LYS A 796 -8.18 15.77 20.21
CA LYS A 796 -8.66 16.41 21.44
C LYS A 796 -10.13 16.10 21.74
N VAL A 797 -10.86 15.49 20.79
CA VAL A 797 -12.24 15.04 20.98
C VAL A 797 -12.30 14.01 22.11
N ALA A 798 -11.37 13.05 22.19
CA ALA A 798 -11.40 12.02 23.23
C ALA A 798 -11.34 12.60 24.66
N ALA A 799 -10.42 13.55 24.90
CA ALA A 799 -10.33 14.22 26.20
C ALA A 799 -11.62 14.99 26.52
N ALA A 800 -12.20 15.67 25.52
CA ALA A 800 -13.44 16.42 25.71
C ALA A 800 -14.66 15.54 25.99
N LEU A 801 -14.76 14.38 25.32
CA LEU A 801 -15.82 13.40 25.57
C LEU A 801 -15.68 12.79 26.97
N ALA A 802 -14.45 12.44 27.39
CA ALA A 802 -14.18 11.91 28.72
C ALA A 802 -14.53 12.92 29.83
N ASP A 803 -14.15 14.18 29.68
CA ASP A 803 -14.48 15.25 30.63
C ASP A 803 -16.00 15.49 30.75
N ALA A 804 -16.75 15.22 29.68
CA ALA A 804 -18.20 15.38 29.60
C ALA A 804 -19.00 14.11 29.95
N ASP A 805 -18.34 13.00 30.29
CA ASP A 805 -18.95 11.68 30.53
C ASP A 805 -19.82 11.21 29.34
N ILE A 806 -19.33 11.44 28.10
CA ILE A 806 -19.99 11.07 26.85
C ILE A 806 -19.30 9.84 26.25
N GLU A 807 -20.07 8.78 26.07
CA GLU A 807 -19.65 7.57 25.38
C GLU A 807 -19.52 7.78 23.86
N MET A 808 -18.44 7.25 23.26
CA MET A 808 -18.12 7.49 21.84
C MET A 808 -18.87 6.61 20.83
N HIS A 809 -19.72 5.68 21.28
CA HIS A 809 -20.36 4.66 20.44
C HIS A 809 -21.11 5.24 19.22
N ALA A 810 -21.94 6.26 19.43
CA ALA A 810 -22.71 6.89 18.36
C ALA A 810 -21.82 7.63 17.35
N LEU A 811 -20.72 8.23 17.82
CA LEU A 811 -19.76 8.91 16.95
C LEU A 811 -18.98 7.89 16.10
N VAL A 812 -18.56 6.77 16.71
CA VAL A 812 -17.91 5.66 16.00
C VAL A 812 -18.80 5.11 14.89
N ASP A 813 -20.08 4.86 15.17
CA ASP A 813 -21.04 4.38 14.17
C ASP A 813 -21.20 5.37 13.01
N LEU A 814 -21.29 6.68 13.30
CA LEU A 814 -21.40 7.71 12.27
C LEU A 814 -20.14 7.79 11.39
N ILE A 815 -18.95 7.65 11.96
CA ILE A 815 -17.68 7.61 11.19
C ILE A 815 -17.69 6.43 10.22
N LEU A 816 -18.08 5.25 10.67
CA LEU A 816 -18.14 4.04 9.84
C LEU A 816 -19.15 4.21 8.70
N THR A 817 -20.35 4.70 9.00
CA THR A 817 -21.41 4.89 8.01
C THR A 817 -21.07 5.98 6.99
N ALA A 818 -20.47 7.09 7.41
CA ALA A 818 -20.01 8.14 6.50
C ALA A 818 -18.90 7.64 5.57
N ALA A 819 -17.94 6.87 6.10
CA ALA A 819 -16.89 6.24 5.32
C ALA A 819 -17.45 5.25 4.30
N LEU A 820 -18.46 4.47 4.69
CA LEU A 820 -19.13 3.51 3.81
C LEU A 820 -19.90 4.21 2.67
N LEU A 821 -20.70 5.23 2.98
CA LEU A 821 -21.42 6.04 1.98
C LEU A 821 -20.48 6.59 0.90
N ALA A 822 -19.35 7.17 1.32
CA ALA A 822 -18.36 7.68 0.38
C ALA A 822 -17.64 6.56 -0.40
N SER A 823 -17.48 5.37 0.19
CA SER A 823 -16.79 4.24 -0.45
C SER A 823 -17.66 3.55 -1.50
N ASP A 824 -18.94 3.38 -1.22
CA ASP A 824 -19.94 2.77 -2.11
C ASP A 824 -20.25 3.70 -3.30
N HIS A 825 -20.02 5.01 -3.14
CA HIS A 825 -20.22 6.00 -4.19
C HIS A 825 -18.97 6.87 -4.42
N PRO A 826 -17.96 6.37 -5.17
CA PRO A 826 -16.74 7.12 -5.51
C PRO A 826 -16.96 8.47 -6.21
N GLY A 827 -18.15 8.69 -6.79
CA GLY A 827 -18.57 9.99 -7.31
C GLY A 827 -18.69 11.08 -6.24
N ILE A 828 -18.81 10.74 -4.95
CA ILE A 828 -18.75 11.69 -3.84
C ILE A 828 -17.30 12.10 -3.63
N ILE A 829 -16.91 13.25 -4.18
CA ILE A 829 -15.53 13.76 -4.04
C ILE A 829 -15.29 14.45 -2.70
N GLU A 830 -16.35 14.97 -2.07
CA GLU A 830 -16.30 15.57 -0.74
C GLU A 830 -17.62 15.34 0.00
N LEU A 831 -17.53 14.84 1.23
CA LEU A 831 -18.60 14.79 2.21
C LEU A 831 -18.07 15.37 3.53
N ASP A 832 -18.49 16.58 3.89
CA ASP A 832 -18.05 17.28 5.08
C ASP A 832 -19.22 17.50 6.04
N LEU A 833 -19.25 16.72 7.12
CA LEU A 833 -20.23 16.80 8.20
C LEU A 833 -19.67 17.73 9.29
N ASN A 834 -20.12 18.99 9.32
CA ASN A 834 -19.53 19.99 10.22
C ASN A 834 -20.49 21.14 10.65
N PRO A 835 -21.00 21.16 11.89
CA PRO A 835 -20.69 20.23 12.97
C PRO A 835 -21.65 19.04 13.04
N VAL A 836 -21.09 17.92 13.50
CA VAL A 836 -21.80 16.83 14.15
C VAL A 836 -21.89 17.17 15.64
N ILE A 837 -23.10 17.25 16.18
CA ILE A 837 -23.33 17.48 17.61
C ILE A 837 -23.41 16.13 18.32
N VAL A 838 -22.45 15.86 19.19
CA VAL A 838 -22.35 14.60 19.94
C VAL A 838 -22.85 14.80 21.37
N THR A 839 -23.77 13.93 21.79
CA THR A 839 -24.30 13.84 23.15
C THR A 839 -24.14 12.41 23.67
N SER A 840 -24.47 12.15 24.94
CA SER A 840 -24.47 10.80 25.50
C SER A 840 -25.47 9.84 24.83
N ALA A 841 -26.44 10.36 24.06
CA ALA A 841 -27.50 9.57 23.43
C ALA A 841 -27.41 9.52 21.90
N SER A 842 -26.75 10.48 21.24
CA SER A 842 -26.79 10.60 19.78
C SER A 842 -25.62 11.40 19.19
N ALA A 843 -25.37 11.18 17.90
CA ALA A 843 -24.55 12.03 17.05
C ALA A 843 -25.41 12.55 15.90
N VAL A 844 -25.69 13.85 15.87
CA VAL A 844 -26.61 14.47 14.89
C VAL A 844 -25.86 15.44 13.99
N VAL A 845 -25.98 15.27 12.68
CA VAL A 845 -25.39 16.17 11.69
C VAL A 845 -26.24 17.44 11.59
N THR A 846 -25.66 18.60 11.88
CA THR A 846 -26.36 19.90 11.81
C THR A 846 -25.93 20.75 10.62
N ASP A 847 -24.86 20.39 9.93
CA ASP A 847 -24.50 21.00 8.67
C ASP A 847 -23.70 20.00 7.84
N VAL A 848 -23.92 20.04 6.54
CA VAL A 848 -23.27 19.14 5.61
C VAL A 848 -22.98 19.84 4.30
N LYS A 849 -21.80 19.57 3.76
CA LYS A 849 -21.45 19.86 2.38
C LYS A 849 -21.16 18.54 1.68
N ALA A 850 -21.95 18.23 0.66
CA ALA A 850 -21.70 17.11 -0.24
C ALA A 850 -21.42 17.64 -1.66
N VAL A 851 -20.33 17.17 -2.25
CA VAL A 851 -19.94 17.49 -3.63
C VAL A 851 -19.75 16.18 -4.38
N VAL A 852 -20.41 16.08 -5.54
CA VAL A 852 -20.37 14.89 -6.39
C VAL A 852 -19.84 15.24 -7.78
N ARG A 853 -19.19 14.28 -8.45
CA ARG A 853 -18.88 14.35 -9.89
C ARG A 853 -19.25 13.02 -10.53
N ARG A 854 -19.36 12.99 -11.86
CA ARG A 854 -19.51 11.71 -12.56
C ARG A 854 -18.19 10.98 -12.51
N HIS A 855 -18.12 9.97 -11.66
CA HIS A 855 -17.02 9.02 -11.68
C HIS A 855 -17.28 8.03 -12.81
N GLN A 856 -16.37 7.91 -13.78
CA GLN A 856 -16.41 6.76 -14.67
C GLN A 856 -16.32 5.52 -13.80
N ARG A 857 -17.24 4.54 -13.98
CA ARG A 857 -17.22 3.28 -13.22
C ARG A 857 -15.78 2.76 -13.24
N ASP A 858 -15.19 2.75 -12.06
CA ASP A 858 -13.75 2.78 -11.91
C ASP A 858 -13.09 1.58 -12.59
N GLU A 859 -11.86 1.82 -13.02
CA GLU A 859 -10.95 0.81 -13.54
C GLU A 859 -10.97 -0.43 -12.63
N SER A 860 -11.13 -1.61 -13.25
CA SER A 860 -11.18 -2.89 -12.56
C SER A 860 -10.12 -3.02 -11.46
N PRO A 861 -10.39 -3.74 -10.34
CA PRO A 861 -9.40 -4.04 -9.32
C PRO A 861 -8.05 -4.42 -9.90
N ILE A 862 -8.05 -5.21 -10.99
CA ILE A 862 -6.88 -5.66 -11.75
C ILE A 862 -5.95 -4.53 -12.26
N ARG A 863 -6.48 -3.33 -12.54
CA ARG A 863 -5.67 -2.14 -12.89
C ARG A 863 -5.11 -1.43 -11.67
N ARG A 864 -5.86 -1.41 -10.56
CA ARG A 864 -5.34 -0.94 -9.27
C ARG A 864 -4.20 -1.84 -8.74
N LEU A 865 -4.06 -3.07 -9.28
CA LEU A 865 -2.97 -4.00 -8.99
C LEU A 865 -1.70 -3.78 -9.84
N ASN A 866 -1.74 -3.04 -10.95
CA ASN A 866 -0.58 -2.84 -11.83
C ASN A 866 0.17 -1.52 -11.56
#